data_AF-A0A1G7K862-F1
#
_entry.id   AF-A0A1G7K862-F1
#
_cell.length_a   1.000
_cell.length_b   1.000
_cell.length_c   1.000
_cell.angle_alpha   90.00
_cell.angle_beta   90.00
_cell.angle_gamma   90.00
#
_symmetry.space_group_name_H-M   'P 1'
#
loop_
_entity.id
_entity.type
_entity.pdbx_description
1 polymer ?
#
loop_
_entity_poly.entity_id
_entity_poly.type
_entity_poly.pdbx_seq_one_letter_code
_entity_poly.pdbx_strand_id
1 'polypeptide(L)'
;MKHIILTVIGLFGLLTAGAQNNVSGFYEKNKVFNYNDGEKAAGEIEQPATFDPNFHIYICFGQSNMEGNAKIEPQDRKGINSRFRMLSAVDMNKIGRKKGQWYAAVPPLCREYTGLTPADYFGRTLVEKLPDSIKVGVINVSVGGASINLFDEDKAQAYIAGSPDWLKNFCKEYNDNPYRTIINLAKQAQKVGVIKGILLHQGCTDNGQQDWPKRVNLVYTRMLTELGLKAQDVPLLVGKLMTEEDGGCCFLHNTVIDHIKETIPTAHIVPSAGCPGAKDKLHFTAEGYRILGRRYADVMLKLLGRSRQNPIVQTCFSTDPAPMVSGDRLYVFTGHDEDKADFFWMNEWRLFSTADMVNWTDHGCPLAQCDFKWADDRSWAPQCIERNGKFYLYVPIHSKISGGMAIGVAVADKVTGPYRDALGKPLYEDGKWDHIDPTVFIDDDGQAYLYWGNPRLYSVKLNEDMISLAGEVKCDTTLKRYTEGPWIFHQRQLTKAEKKNRKLFDSSKNSAWGKYFMMYAAGGIPESIAYSESNSPQGPWTYVGDVMAQTNSTNSFTNHSGIVEFKGHNYFFYHTGWLPNGGGFGRSVCCEEFKWNSDGRLPQIKPTYDGVKPIGTLNPYNRVEAETISYSDGLRTEWNKKRGNVFVSDIHNGDWLRVREVEFEAGTKSIELSAASALQGGNIEVRLDSPDGVVLTTVNVAPTGGWEEWETFSANIANAPEGKHDLYFLFKGLKGCKLFNFDYWQLKK
;
A
#
# COMPACT_ATOMS: atom_id res chain seq x y z
N MET A 1 -43.14 -2.46 31.64
CA MET A 1 -42.00 -1.74 30.99
C MET A 1 -41.30 -0.73 31.90
N LYS A 2 -41.98 0.16 32.63
CA LYS A 2 -41.30 1.14 33.53
C LYS A 2 -40.49 0.52 34.69
N HIS A 3 -40.91 -0.62 35.24
CA HIS A 3 -40.14 -1.30 36.31
C HIS A 3 -38.89 -2.04 35.83
N ILE A 4 -38.82 -2.48 34.57
CA ILE A 4 -37.62 -3.15 34.03
C ILE A 4 -36.53 -2.12 33.70
N ILE A 5 -36.92 -0.93 33.24
CA ILE A 5 -35.99 0.17 32.92
C ILE A 5 -35.32 0.73 34.19
N LEU A 6 -36.05 0.85 35.31
CA LEU A 6 -35.48 1.31 36.58
C LEU A 6 -34.51 0.29 37.21
N THR A 7 -34.79 -1.01 37.08
CA THR A 7 -33.88 -2.06 37.59
C THR A 7 -32.59 -2.14 36.76
N VAL A 8 -32.66 -1.96 35.44
CA VAL A 8 -31.46 -1.90 34.58
C VAL A 8 -30.63 -0.65 34.87
N ILE A 9 -31.24 0.53 35.01
CA ILE A 9 -30.51 1.78 35.36
C ILE A 9 -29.90 1.67 36.77
N GLY A 10 -30.59 1.05 37.73
CA GLY A 10 -30.07 0.80 39.07
C GLY A 10 -28.88 -0.17 39.08
N LEU A 11 -28.93 -1.24 38.29
CA LEU A 11 -27.80 -2.18 38.13
C LEU A 11 -26.59 -1.50 37.46
N PHE A 12 -26.83 -0.62 36.47
CA PHE A 12 -25.79 0.18 35.81
C PHE A 12 -25.09 1.14 36.79
N GLY A 13 -25.84 1.81 37.67
CA GLY A 13 -25.27 2.68 38.72
C GLY A 13 -24.42 1.93 39.75
N LEU A 14 -24.82 0.71 40.12
CA LEU A 14 -24.09 -0.14 41.07
C LEU A 14 -22.81 -0.74 40.47
N LEU A 15 -22.83 -1.17 39.20
CA LEU A 15 -21.66 -1.72 38.50
C LEU A 15 -20.61 -0.64 38.18
N THR A 16 -21.03 0.57 37.82
CA THR A 16 -20.13 1.71 37.57
C THR A 16 -19.45 2.20 38.84
N ALA A 17 -20.18 2.30 39.95
CA ALA A 17 -19.60 2.62 41.26
C ALA A 17 -18.62 1.53 41.75
N GLY A 18 -18.93 0.25 41.52
CA GLY A 18 -18.05 -0.88 41.85
C GLY A 18 -16.71 -0.85 41.08
N ALA A 19 -16.76 -0.52 39.78
CA ALA A 19 -15.55 -0.38 38.97
C ALA A 19 -14.69 0.83 39.40
N GLN A 20 -15.29 1.99 39.68
CA GLN A 20 -14.56 3.17 40.15
C GLN A 20 -13.88 2.95 41.51
N ASN A 21 -14.57 2.28 42.44
CA ASN A 21 -14.00 1.93 43.74
C ASN A 21 -12.81 0.96 43.63
N ASN A 22 -12.87 0.02 42.67
CA ASN A 22 -11.74 -0.89 42.39
C ASN A 22 -10.54 -0.16 41.78
N VAL A 23 -10.75 0.84 40.92
CA VAL A 23 -9.66 1.66 40.34
C VAL A 23 -8.97 2.50 41.40
N SER A 24 -9.70 3.27 42.22
CA SER A 24 -9.09 4.10 43.28
C SER A 24 -8.36 3.21 44.30
N GLY A 25 -8.99 2.11 44.73
CA GLY A 25 -8.38 1.16 45.65
C GLY A 25 -7.13 0.48 45.09
N PHE A 26 -7.04 0.23 43.79
CA PHE A 26 -5.84 -0.31 43.15
C PHE A 26 -4.67 0.67 43.20
N TYR A 27 -4.88 1.94 42.83
CA TYR A 27 -3.82 2.96 42.83
C TYR A 27 -3.40 3.38 44.25
N GLU A 28 -4.34 3.40 45.20
CA GLU A 28 -4.03 3.65 46.61
C GLU A 28 -3.22 2.52 47.27
N LYS A 29 -3.45 1.26 46.88
CA LYS A 29 -2.72 0.10 47.39
C LYS A 29 -1.37 -0.09 46.72
N ASN A 30 -1.25 0.24 45.44
CA ASN A 30 -0.03 0.03 44.64
C ASN A 30 0.76 1.34 44.44
N LYS A 31 0.94 2.12 45.52
CA LYS A 31 1.63 3.43 45.49
C LYS A 31 3.00 3.30 44.81
N VAL A 32 3.07 3.78 43.57
CA VAL A 32 4.24 3.77 42.66
C VAL A 32 4.69 2.35 42.31
N PHE A 33 4.46 1.94 41.06
CA PHE A 33 5.07 0.73 40.49
C PHE A 33 6.59 0.93 40.41
N ASN A 34 7.32 0.66 41.49
CA ASN A 34 8.78 0.67 41.45
C ASN A 34 9.28 -0.56 40.68
N TYR A 35 9.23 -0.52 39.35
CA TYR A 35 10.04 -1.37 38.49
C TYR A 35 11.50 -0.90 38.58
N ASN A 36 12.12 -1.10 39.74
CA ASN A 36 13.55 -0.88 39.95
C ASN A 36 14.32 -2.05 39.33
N ASP A 37 14.37 -2.10 38.00
CA ASP A 37 15.33 -2.94 37.30
C ASP A 37 16.56 -2.04 37.04
N GLY A 38 17.63 -2.24 37.81
CA GLY A 38 18.83 -1.40 37.86
C GLY A 38 19.68 -1.33 36.58
N GLU A 39 19.09 -1.53 35.40
CA GLU A 39 19.77 -1.40 34.11
C GLU A 39 19.75 0.05 33.61
N LYS A 40 20.88 0.74 33.84
CA LYS A 40 21.19 2.02 33.19
C LYS A 40 21.60 1.78 31.75
N ALA A 41 20.70 2.04 30.80
CA ALA A 41 21.09 2.45 29.47
C ALA A 41 20.00 3.32 28.86
N ALA A 42 20.13 4.64 29.01
CA ALA A 42 19.49 5.55 28.07
C ALA A 42 20.05 5.18 26.68
N GLY A 43 19.19 4.79 25.75
CA GLY A 43 19.58 4.75 24.35
C GLY A 43 19.72 6.19 23.86
N GLU A 44 20.83 6.84 24.22
CA GLU A 44 21.18 8.15 23.68
C GLU A 44 21.23 8.07 22.16
N ILE A 45 20.57 9.02 21.52
CA ILE A 45 20.55 9.16 20.08
C ILE A 45 20.87 10.60 19.72
N GLU A 46 21.34 10.78 18.50
CA GLU A 46 21.46 12.11 17.92
C GLU A 46 20.08 12.78 17.89
N GLN A 47 20.02 13.97 18.50
CA GLN A 47 18.81 14.78 18.50
C GLN A 47 18.53 15.26 17.07
N PRO A 48 17.32 15.05 16.55
CA PRO A 48 16.97 15.56 15.24
C PRO A 48 17.04 17.10 15.27
N ALA A 49 17.81 17.68 14.35
CA ALA A 49 18.04 19.13 14.28
C ALA A 49 17.28 19.81 13.15
N THR A 50 16.90 19.06 12.11
CA THR A 50 16.20 19.55 10.92
C THR A 50 14.90 18.80 10.71
N PHE A 51 13.98 19.44 10.00
CA PHE A 51 12.73 18.82 9.59
C PHE A 51 12.99 17.67 8.62
N ASP A 52 12.41 16.50 8.92
CA ASP A 52 12.46 15.33 8.06
C ASP A 52 11.03 14.83 7.77
N PRO A 53 10.55 14.90 6.51
CA PRO A 53 9.21 14.41 6.16
C PRO A 53 9.03 12.91 6.40
N ASN A 54 10.12 12.13 6.45
CA ASN A 54 10.12 10.70 6.71
C ASN A 54 10.18 10.36 8.21
N PHE A 55 10.19 11.37 9.10
CA PHE A 55 10.06 11.15 10.52
C PHE A 55 8.59 11.24 10.94
N HIS A 56 7.92 10.09 10.96
CA HIS A 56 6.52 9.95 11.31
C HIS A 56 6.32 9.94 12.82
N ILE A 57 5.58 10.90 13.35
CA ILE A 57 5.36 11.10 14.79
C ILE A 57 3.92 10.78 15.16
N TYR A 58 3.74 10.10 16.30
CA TYR A 58 2.44 9.70 16.81
C TYR A 58 2.27 10.19 18.25
N ILE A 59 1.12 10.79 18.53
CA ILE A 59 0.76 11.26 19.87
C ILE A 59 -0.01 10.14 20.56
N CYS A 60 0.42 9.74 21.76
CA CYS A 60 -0.22 8.74 22.58
C CYS A 60 -0.74 9.41 23.86
N PHE A 61 -2.04 9.27 24.13
CA PHE A 61 -2.62 9.79 25.36
C PHE A 61 -3.73 8.88 25.90
N GLY A 62 -4.13 9.12 27.13
CA GLY A 62 -5.20 8.38 27.78
C GLY A 62 -4.85 7.98 29.20
N GLN A 63 -5.33 6.79 29.57
CA GLN A 63 -5.35 6.35 30.96
C GLN A 63 -4.43 5.14 31.18
N SER A 64 -4.79 4.27 32.12
CA SER A 64 -3.92 3.26 32.71
C SER A 64 -3.26 2.30 31.71
N ASN A 65 -4.00 1.84 30.69
CA ASN A 65 -3.43 0.97 29.65
C ASN A 65 -2.43 1.70 28.73
N MET A 66 -2.66 2.99 28.40
CA MET A 66 -1.71 3.78 27.60
C MET A 66 -0.49 4.23 28.40
N GLU A 67 -0.68 4.53 29.69
CA GLU A 67 0.41 4.86 30.63
C GLU A 67 1.39 3.69 30.80
N GLY A 68 0.86 2.46 30.81
CA GLY A 68 1.61 1.22 30.85
C GLY A 68 1.70 0.66 32.27
N ASN A 69 1.05 -0.50 32.48
CA ASN A 69 0.92 -1.13 33.80
C ASN A 69 1.63 -2.50 33.89
N ALA A 70 1.95 -3.13 32.76
CA ALA A 70 2.49 -4.49 32.77
C ALA A 70 3.98 -4.46 33.06
N LYS A 71 4.44 -5.45 33.83
CA LYS A 71 5.87 -5.64 34.05
C LYS A 71 6.60 -5.80 32.71
N ILE A 72 7.66 -5.01 32.52
CA ILE A 72 8.55 -5.13 31.37
C ILE A 72 9.29 -6.46 31.49
N GLU A 73 9.26 -7.28 30.44
CA GLU A 73 9.97 -8.55 30.38
C GLU A 73 11.30 -8.40 29.61
N PRO A 74 12.28 -9.30 29.79
CA PRO A 74 13.59 -9.17 29.14
C PRO A 74 13.53 -9.03 27.60
N GLN A 75 12.54 -9.62 26.95
CA GLN A 75 12.34 -9.51 25.50
C GLN A 75 11.95 -8.10 25.06
N ASP A 76 11.28 -7.34 25.93
CA ASP A 76 10.82 -5.98 25.62
C ASP A 76 11.98 -4.98 25.60
N ARG A 77 13.17 -5.35 26.09
CA ARG A 77 14.37 -4.48 26.03
C ARG A 77 15.31 -4.81 24.85
N LYS A 78 15.03 -5.88 24.11
CA LYS A 78 15.91 -6.39 23.03
C LYS A 78 15.40 -5.97 21.64
N GLY A 79 16.34 -5.89 20.68
CA GLY A 79 16.02 -5.77 19.26
C GLY A 79 15.31 -4.48 18.85
N ILE A 80 15.50 -3.39 19.60
CA ILE A 80 14.81 -2.12 19.33
C ILE A 80 15.53 -1.40 18.18
N ASN A 81 14.85 -1.28 17.05
CA ASN A 81 15.38 -0.60 15.88
C ASN A 81 15.64 0.88 16.19
N SER A 82 16.79 1.41 15.77
CA SER A 82 17.20 2.81 16.00
C SER A 82 16.29 3.85 15.31
N ARG A 83 15.48 3.41 14.33
CA ARG A 83 14.43 4.20 13.69
C ARG A 83 13.23 4.46 14.61
N PHE A 84 13.05 3.68 15.68
CA PHE A 84 11.96 3.86 16.65
C PHE A 84 12.43 4.70 17.85
N ARG A 85 11.86 5.91 17.96
CA ARG A 85 12.26 6.95 18.89
C ARG A 85 11.09 7.39 19.77
N MET A 86 11.40 7.89 20.95
CA MET A 86 10.42 8.46 21.88
C MET A 86 10.86 9.85 22.34
N LEU A 87 9.93 10.79 22.44
CA LEU A 87 10.16 12.13 22.99
C LEU A 87 9.73 12.13 24.46
N SER A 88 10.66 12.37 25.39
CA SER A 88 10.34 12.30 26.82
C SER A 88 9.39 13.40 27.25
N ALA A 89 8.25 13.03 27.84
CA ALA A 89 7.24 13.98 28.30
C ALA A 89 7.50 14.53 29.72
N VAL A 90 8.30 13.81 30.50
CA VAL A 90 8.74 14.15 31.87
C VAL A 90 10.25 13.93 32.00
N ASP A 91 10.82 14.39 33.12
CA ASP A 91 12.18 14.03 33.51
C ASP A 91 12.18 12.62 34.14
N MET A 92 13.04 11.74 33.63
CA MET A 92 13.21 10.36 34.10
C MET A 92 14.65 10.19 34.60
N ASN A 93 14.93 10.81 35.74
CA ASN A 93 16.28 10.97 36.29
C ASN A 93 16.99 9.63 36.56
N LYS A 94 16.27 8.57 36.92
CA LYS A 94 16.86 7.25 37.20
C LYS A 94 17.44 6.58 35.96
N ILE A 95 16.84 6.84 34.80
CA ILE A 95 17.25 6.27 33.50
C ILE A 95 17.84 7.32 32.55
N GLY A 96 18.12 8.53 33.06
CA GLY A 96 18.87 9.56 32.34
C GLY A 96 18.11 10.24 31.18
N ARG A 97 16.77 10.25 31.17
CA ARG A 97 16.01 10.99 30.14
C ARG A 97 15.52 12.34 30.66
N LYS A 98 15.67 13.38 29.86
CA LYS A 98 15.18 14.74 30.15
C LYS A 98 13.96 15.07 29.31
N LYS A 99 13.01 15.79 29.91
CA LYS A 99 11.82 16.29 29.21
C LYS A 99 12.20 17.06 27.95
N GLY A 100 11.49 16.78 26.86
CA GLY A 100 11.70 17.45 25.57
C GLY A 100 12.90 16.94 24.77
N GLN A 101 13.53 15.83 25.15
CA GLN A 101 14.60 15.19 24.37
C GLN A 101 14.16 13.84 23.78
N TRP A 102 14.71 13.52 22.61
CA TRP A 102 14.46 12.26 21.90
C TRP A 102 15.42 11.16 22.37
N TYR A 103 14.90 9.94 22.53
CA TYR A 103 15.67 8.75 22.89
C TYR A 103 15.29 7.58 22.00
N ALA A 104 16.13 6.54 21.93
CA ALA A 104 15.66 5.25 21.45
C ALA A 104 14.48 4.80 22.31
N ALA A 105 13.42 4.27 21.68
CA ALA A 105 12.18 3.90 22.35
C ALA A 105 12.27 2.58 23.13
N VAL A 106 13.19 2.53 24.09
CA VAL A 106 13.33 1.46 25.08
C VAL A 106 12.29 1.67 26.19
N PRO A 107 11.46 0.67 26.55
CA PRO A 107 10.52 0.82 27.65
C PRO A 107 11.25 1.13 28.99
N PRO A 108 10.63 1.89 29.90
CA PRO A 108 9.28 2.45 29.80
C PRO A 108 9.21 3.72 28.92
N LEU A 109 8.07 3.96 28.28
CA LEU A 109 7.88 5.12 27.38
C LEU A 109 7.14 6.29 28.00
N CYS A 110 6.37 6.09 29.08
CA CYS A 110 5.57 7.15 29.70
C CYS A 110 6.33 7.84 30.86
N ARG A 111 6.72 7.08 31.90
CA ARG A 111 7.52 7.55 33.04
C ARG A 111 8.50 6.47 33.53
N GLU A 112 9.48 6.85 34.34
CA GLU A 112 10.52 5.90 34.81
C GLU A 112 10.01 4.76 35.71
N TYR A 113 8.82 4.92 36.29
CA TYR A 113 8.19 3.94 37.17
C TYR A 113 6.92 3.32 36.55
N THR A 114 6.71 3.47 35.24
CA THR A 114 5.60 2.79 34.53
C THR A 114 6.09 1.51 33.86
N GLY A 115 5.15 0.66 33.44
CA GLY A 115 5.42 -0.59 32.75
C GLY A 115 5.44 -0.47 31.22
N LEU A 116 5.22 -1.61 30.58
CA LEU A 116 5.02 -1.73 29.12
C LEU A 116 3.68 -1.09 28.72
N THR A 117 3.66 -0.40 27.57
CA THR A 117 2.47 0.23 26.97
C THR A 117 2.22 -0.31 25.56
N PRO A 118 0.98 -0.28 25.03
CA PRO A 118 0.73 -0.60 23.62
C PRO A 118 1.61 0.20 22.64
N ALA A 119 2.04 1.41 23.01
CA ALA A 119 2.92 2.23 22.19
C ALA A 119 4.28 1.56 21.89
N ASP A 120 4.76 0.68 22.77
CA ASP A 120 6.02 -0.05 22.61
C ASP A 120 6.00 -0.95 21.36
N TYR A 121 4.95 -1.74 21.20
CA TYR A 121 4.81 -2.65 20.06
C TYR A 121 4.15 -2.01 18.85
N PHE A 122 3.40 -0.92 19.05
CA PHE A 122 2.96 -0.08 17.94
C PHE A 122 4.15 0.42 17.10
N GLY A 123 5.10 1.11 17.74
CA GLY A 123 6.22 1.70 17.01
C GLY A 123 7.17 0.66 16.42
N ARG A 124 7.41 -0.46 17.12
CA ARG A 124 8.21 -1.59 16.62
C ARG A 124 7.62 -2.19 15.35
N THR A 125 6.32 -2.46 15.34
CA THR A 125 5.67 -3.04 14.17
C THR A 125 5.61 -2.06 13.01
N LEU A 126 5.49 -0.76 13.27
CA LEU A 126 5.62 0.24 12.21
C LEU A 126 7.01 0.25 11.59
N VAL A 127 8.09 0.28 12.38
CA VAL A 127 9.45 0.29 11.79
C VAL A 127 9.77 -1.02 11.08
N GLU A 128 9.22 -2.15 11.52
CA GLU A 128 9.34 -3.44 10.84
C GLU A 128 8.67 -3.44 9.46
N LYS A 129 7.48 -2.83 9.34
CA LYS A 129 6.64 -2.90 8.14
C LYS A 129 6.74 -1.68 7.22
N LEU A 130 7.31 -0.58 7.67
CA LEU A 130 7.53 0.62 6.87
C LEU A 130 8.92 0.61 6.21
N PRO A 131 9.09 1.26 5.05
CA PRO A 131 10.39 1.38 4.39
C PRO A 131 11.49 1.86 5.33
N ASP A 132 12.73 1.42 5.09
CA ASP A 132 13.89 1.76 5.93
C ASP A 132 14.21 3.26 5.96
N SER A 133 13.70 4.03 5.00
CA SER A 133 13.78 5.49 5.03
C SER A 133 12.91 6.14 6.11
N ILE A 134 11.91 5.45 6.65
CA ILE A 134 10.94 6.01 7.60
C ILE A 134 11.40 5.82 9.04
N LYS A 135 11.47 6.92 9.79
CA LYS A 135 11.62 6.90 11.26
C LYS A 135 10.25 7.02 11.92
N VAL A 136 10.10 6.41 13.08
CA VAL A 136 8.87 6.44 13.87
C VAL A 136 9.16 7.06 15.23
N GLY A 137 8.39 8.09 15.59
CA GLY A 137 8.48 8.82 16.85
C GLY A 137 7.18 8.69 17.65
N VAL A 138 7.26 8.51 18.96
CA VAL A 138 6.08 8.57 19.85
C VAL A 138 6.23 9.61 20.96
N ILE A 139 5.13 10.26 21.30
CA ILE A 139 5.00 11.15 22.46
C ILE A 139 3.93 10.56 23.36
N ASN A 140 4.27 10.03 24.54
CA ASN A 140 3.28 9.45 25.45
C ASN A 140 3.02 10.37 26.65
N VAL A 141 1.79 10.88 26.75
CA VAL A 141 1.30 11.67 27.88
C VAL A 141 0.01 11.04 28.39
N SER A 142 0.14 10.20 29.41
CA SER A 142 -0.98 9.43 29.96
C SER A 142 -0.95 9.45 31.48
N VAL A 143 -2.12 9.31 32.10
CA VAL A 143 -2.29 9.28 33.57
C VAL A 143 -3.24 8.16 33.95
N GLY A 144 -2.73 7.16 34.67
CA GLY A 144 -3.50 6.04 35.16
C GLY A 144 -4.64 6.44 36.10
N GLY A 145 -5.79 5.81 35.96
CA GLY A 145 -6.97 6.06 36.79
C GLY A 145 -7.62 7.44 36.64
N ALA A 146 -7.14 8.31 35.75
CA ALA A 146 -7.76 9.61 35.49
C ALA A 146 -9.01 9.50 34.61
N SER A 147 -9.90 10.49 34.63
CA SER A 147 -10.97 10.68 33.63
C SER A 147 -10.43 11.37 32.39
N ILE A 148 -11.10 11.20 31.23
CA ILE A 148 -10.84 12.02 30.04
C ILE A 148 -10.92 13.54 30.32
N ASN A 149 -11.65 13.96 31.35
CA ASN A 149 -11.73 15.36 31.80
C ASN A 149 -10.36 15.95 32.19
N LEU A 150 -9.37 15.12 32.53
CA LEU A 150 -8.01 15.57 32.80
C LEU A 150 -7.34 16.20 31.56
N PHE A 151 -7.79 15.81 30.37
CA PHE A 151 -7.27 16.33 29.09
C PHE A 151 -8.16 17.43 28.50
N ASP A 152 -9.22 17.85 29.20
CA ASP A 152 -10.06 19.00 28.85
C ASP A 152 -9.60 20.19 29.69
N GLU A 153 -8.91 21.17 29.09
CA GLU A 153 -8.32 22.30 29.83
C GLU A 153 -9.31 23.10 30.67
N ASP A 154 -10.58 23.14 30.27
CA ASP A 154 -11.62 23.84 31.02
C ASP A 154 -12.01 23.09 32.31
N LYS A 155 -11.74 21.78 32.36
CA LYS A 155 -12.13 20.89 33.47
C LYS A 155 -10.95 20.37 34.27
N ALA A 156 -9.76 20.34 33.69
CA ALA A 156 -8.59 19.68 34.26
C ALA A 156 -8.25 20.20 35.66
N GLN A 157 -8.24 21.52 35.87
CA GLN A 157 -7.90 22.11 37.18
C GLN A 157 -8.90 21.72 38.27
N ALA A 158 -10.20 21.83 37.98
CA ALA A 158 -11.25 21.42 38.92
C ALA A 158 -11.20 19.91 39.21
N TYR A 159 -10.95 19.10 38.17
CA TYR A 159 -10.80 17.65 38.30
C TYR A 159 -9.60 17.28 39.17
N ILE A 160 -8.43 17.89 38.95
CA ILE A 160 -7.22 17.67 39.74
C ILE A 160 -7.45 18.09 41.19
N ALA A 161 -8.07 19.25 41.44
CA ALA A 161 -8.34 19.75 42.79
C ALA A 161 -9.19 18.75 43.62
N GLY A 162 -10.21 18.17 42.98
CA GLY A 162 -11.10 17.17 43.59
C GLY A 162 -10.55 15.73 43.63
N SER A 163 -9.36 15.47 43.07
CA SER A 163 -8.79 14.14 42.96
C SER A 163 -7.95 13.73 44.19
N PRO A 164 -7.73 12.42 44.40
CA PRO A 164 -6.84 11.93 45.46
C PRO A 164 -5.38 12.35 45.23
N ASP A 165 -4.60 12.41 46.31
CA ASP A 165 -3.21 12.92 46.30
C ASP A 165 -2.28 12.16 45.35
N TRP A 166 -2.49 10.86 45.17
CA TRP A 166 -1.69 10.06 44.25
C TRP A 166 -1.86 10.54 42.80
N LEU A 167 -3.08 10.91 42.38
CA LEU A 167 -3.36 11.41 41.03
C LEU A 167 -2.80 12.82 40.85
N LYS A 168 -2.96 13.68 41.88
CA LYS A 168 -2.35 15.02 41.90
C LYS A 168 -0.83 14.94 41.71
N ASN A 169 -0.17 13.98 42.35
CA ASN A 169 1.27 13.81 42.21
C ASN A 169 1.69 13.39 40.79
N PHE A 170 0.92 12.53 40.12
CA PHE A 170 1.15 12.22 38.70
C PHE A 170 0.93 13.43 37.79
N CYS A 171 -0.05 14.28 38.10
CA CYS A 171 -0.32 15.49 37.32
C CYS A 171 0.79 16.53 37.45
N LYS A 172 1.42 16.66 38.62
CA LYS A 172 2.53 17.60 38.87
C LYS A 172 3.71 17.40 37.91
N GLU A 173 4.00 16.17 37.49
CA GLU A 173 5.07 15.89 36.51
C GLU A 173 4.77 16.49 35.13
N TYR A 174 3.48 16.71 34.83
CA TYR A 174 3.00 17.43 33.66
C TYR A 174 2.64 18.89 33.98
N ASN A 175 3.18 19.45 35.07
CA ASN A 175 2.86 20.79 35.57
C ASN A 175 1.35 21.02 35.76
N ASP A 176 0.64 19.99 36.24
CA ASP A 176 -0.81 19.97 36.44
C ASP A 176 -1.62 20.29 35.16
N ASN A 177 -1.02 20.12 33.98
CA ASN A 177 -1.70 20.28 32.69
C ASN A 177 -1.17 19.29 31.63
N PRO A 178 -1.68 18.05 31.64
CA PRO A 178 -1.30 17.02 30.66
C PRO A 178 -1.63 17.41 29.22
N TYR A 179 -2.79 18.03 28.96
CA TYR A 179 -3.16 18.48 27.62
C TYR A 179 -2.15 19.50 27.06
N ARG A 180 -1.83 20.54 27.83
CA ARG A 180 -0.86 21.55 27.40
C ARG A 180 0.54 20.97 27.23
N THR A 181 0.90 19.96 28.02
CA THR A 181 2.13 19.19 27.82
C THR A 181 2.13 18.49 26.45
N ILE A 182 1.03 17.84 26.05
CA ILE A 182 0.90 17.25 24.71
C ILE A 182 1.12 18.31 23.62
N ILE A 183 0.40 19.43 23.68
CA ILE A 183 0.48 20.48 22.66
C ILE A 183 1.90 21.03 22.53
N ASN A 184 2.56 21.31 23.66
CA ASN A 184 3.92 21.87 23.64
C ASN A 184 4.94 20.91 23.03
N LEU A 185 4.88 19.62 23.39
CA LEU A 185 5.77 18.60 22.85
C LEU A 185 5.46 18.28 21.38
N ALA A 186 4.18 18.24 21.00
CA ALA A 186 3.78 18.05 19.61
C ALA A 186 4.25 19.20 18.72
N LYS A 187 4.12 20.46 19.16
CA LYS A 187 4.68 21.64 18.45
C LYS A 187 6.20 21.57 18.34
N GLN A 188 6.89 21.07 19.37
CA GLN A 188 8.33 20.81 19.28
C GLN A 188 8.64 19.73 18.25
N ALA A 189 7.89 18.64 18.24
CA ALA A 189 8.08 17.51 17.35
C ALA A 189 7.79 17.86 15.87
N GLN A 190 6.82 18.75 15.60
CA GLN A 190 6.53 19.27 14.26
C GLN A 190 7.71 20.03 13.63
N LYS A 191 8.68 20.51 14.43
CA LYS A 191 9.90 21.14 13.90
C LYS A 191 10.85 20.14 13.24
N VAL A 192 10.71 18.85 13.55
CA VAL A 192 11.64 17.80 13.14
C VAL A 192 10.99 16.66 12.36
N GLY A 193 9.65 16.56 12.35
CA GLY A 193 8.93 15.53 11.62
C GLY A 193 7.45 15.83 11.44
N VAL A 194 6.70 14.83 10.97
CA VAL A 194 5.28 14.95 10.60
C VAL A 194 4.42 14.14 11.56
N ILE A 195 3.40 14.75 12.17
CA ILE A 195 2.42 14.03 12.97
C ILE A 195 1.51 13.23 12.02
N LYS A 196 1.47 11.91 12.18
CA LYS A 196 0.76 10.97 11.30
C LYS A 196 -0.44 10.27 11.94
N GLY A 197 -0.63 10.41 13.26
CA GLY A 197 -1.77 9.83 13.95
C GLY A 197 -1.79 10.12 15.45
N ILE A 198 -2.95 9.92 16.05
CA ILE A 198 -3.17 10.07 17.49
C ILE A 198 -3.74 8.76 18.03
N LEU A 199 -3.13 8.22 19.08
CA LEU A 199 -3.52 6.98 19.74
C LEU A 199 -4.12 7.32 21.11
N LEU A 200 -5.34 6.85 21.34
CA LEU A 200 -6.06 6.95 22.60
C LEU A 200 -6.37 5.56 23.14
N HIS A 201 -5.95 5.28 24.37
CA HIS A 201 -6.50 4.14 25.12
C HIS A 201 -7.20 4.60 26.38
N GLN A 202 -8.48 4.29 26.44
CA GLN A 202 -9.34 4.57 27.58
C GLN A 202 -9.16 3.54 28.70
N GLY A 203 -9.28 3.98 29.95
CA GLY A 203 -9.30 3.14 31.14
C GLY A 203 -10.69 3.07 31.77
N CYS A 204 -10.78 2.46 32.95
CA CYS A 204 -12.04 2.17 33.61
C CYS A 204 -12.75 3.39 34.25
N THR A 205 -12.11 4.56 34.33
CA THR A 205 -12.64 5.69 35.11
C THR A 205 -13.93 6.27 34.53
N ASP A 206 -14.04 6.33 33.20
CA ASP A 206 -15.26 6.75 32.50
C ASP A 206 -16.15 5.56 32.05
N ASN A 207 -15.99 4.38 32.66
CA ASN A 207 -16.71 3.16 32.28
C ASN A 207 -18.23 3.40 32.18
N GLY A 208 -18.83 2.97 31.07
CA GLY A 208 -20.26 3.14 30.79
C GLY A 208 -20.79 4.56 30.55
N GLN A 209 -19.96 5.61 30.66
CA GLN A 209 -20.42 7.00 30.50
C GLN A 209 -20.69 7.33 29.02
N GLN A 210 -21.98 7.50 28.67
CA GLN A 210 -22.43 7.67 27.28
C GLN A 210 -21.99 8.98 26.62
N ASP A 211 -21.62 9.99 27.40
CA ASP A 211 -21.13 11.27 26.89
C ASP A 211 -19.61 11.27 26.61
N TRP A 212 -18.92 10.17 26.91
CA TRP A 212 -17.47 10.03 26.72
C TRP A 212 -17.01 10.33 25.27
N PRO A 213 -17.68 9.84 24.20
CA PRO A 213 -17.32 10.18 22.82
C PRO A 213 -17.30 11.69 22.55
N LYS A 214 -18.23 12.45 23.14
CA LYS A 214 -18.30 13.91 22.99
C LYS A 214 -17.11 14.60 23.66
N ARG A 215 -16.71 14.12 24.85
CA ARG A 215 -15.54 14.64 25.56
C ARG A 215 -14.24 14.32 24.83
N VAL A 216 -14.10 13.11 24.28
CA VAL A 216 -12.96 12.77 23.42
C VAL A 216 -12.92 13.66 22.17
N ASN A 217 -14.06 13.89 21.52
CA ASN A 217 -14.13 14.75 20.34
C ASN A 217 -13.67 16.18 20.65
N LEU A 218 -14.07 16.73 21.80
CA LEU A 218 -13.61 18.06 22.24
C LEU A 218 -12.08 18.11 22.36
N VAL A 219 -11.48 17.14 23.06
CA VAL A 219 -10.02 17.07 23.24
C VAL A 219 -9.31 16.92 21.89
N TYR A 220 -9.78 15.99 21.04
CA TYR A 220 -9.21 15.69 19.74
C TYR A 220 -9.29 16.89 18.77
N THR A 221 -10.46 17.52 18.63
CA THR A 221 -10.66 18.66 17.71
C THR A 221 -9.87 19.89 18.13
N ARG A 222 -9.75 20.16 19.45
CA ARG A 222 -8.85 21.20 19.95
C ARG A 222 -7.39 20.88 19.61
N MET A 223 -6.97 19.63 19.81
CA MET A 223 -5.61 19.19 19.49
C MET A 223 -5.29 19.40 18.00
N LEU A 224 -6.21 19.02 17.10
CA LEU A 224 -6.06 19.27 15.67
C LEU A 224 -5.95 20.77 15.36
N THR A 225 -6.82 21.58 15.96
CA THR A 225 -6.85 23.04 15.76
C THR A 225 -5.55 23.70 16.20
N GLU A 226 -5.08 23.42 17.41
CA GLU A 226 -3.88 24.04 17.99
C GLU A 226 -2.57 23.60 17.32
N LEU A 227 -2.57 22.42 16.69
CA LEU A 227 -1.43 21.87 15.96
C LEU A 227 -1.50 22.11 14.45
N GLY A 228 -2.57 22.74 13.95
CA GLY A 228 -2.77 22.98 12.52
C GLY A 228 -2.91 21.69 11.70
N LEU A 229 -3.53 20.66 12.28
CA LEU A 229 -3.70 19.34 11.69
C LEU A 229 -5.12 19.15 11.14
N LYS A 230 -5.26 18.24 10.17
CA LYS A 230 -6.56 17.87 9.60
C LYS A 230 -6.92 16.44 9.98
N ALA A 231 -8.18 16.21 10.34
CA ALA A 231 -8.67 14.92 10.80
C ALA A 231 -8.48 13.80 9.76
N GLN A 232 -8.56 14.13 8.46
CA GLN A 232 -8.32 13.14 7.39
C GLN A 232 -6.85 12.69 7.26
N ASP A 233 -5.90 13.50 7.71
CA ASP A 233 -4.47 13.24 7.57
C ASP A 233 -3.86 12.68 8.86
N VAL A 234 -4.54 12.88 9.99
CA VAL A 234 -4.11 12.49 11.32
C VAL A 234 -5.25 11.74 12.02
N PRO A 235 -5.46 10.46 11.71
CA PRO A 235 -6.56 9.68 12.28
C PRO A 235 -6.41 9.49 13.79
N LEU A 236 -7.55 9.38 14.48
CA LEU A 236 -7.64 9.00 15.88
C LEU A 236 -7.84 7.48 15.99
N LEU A 237 -6.90 6.76 16.59
CA LEU A 237 -7.00 5.33 16.86
C LEU A 237 -7.40 5.12 18.33
N VAL A 238 -8.50 4.42 18.58
CA VAL A 238 -9.09 4.22 19.91
C VAL A 238 -9.12 2.74 20.28
N GLY A 239 -8.37 2.36 21.31
CA GLY A 239 -8.30 0.96 21.77
C GLY A 239 -9.46 0.57 22.69
N LYS A 240 -10.03 -0.60 22.42
CA LYS A 240 -11.00 -1.25 23.31
C LYS A 240 -10.35 -1.71 24.61
N LEU A 241 -11.12 -1.67 25.70
CA LEU A 241 -10.77 -2.28 26.98
C LEU A 241 -10.88 -3.81 26.91
N MET A 242 -10.36 -4.48 27.92
CA MET A 242 -10.45 -5.93 28.08
C MET A 242 -11.91 -6.41 27.97
N THR A 243 -12.11 -7.51 27.26
CA THR A 243 -13.44 -8.09 27.01
C THR A 243 -13.96 -8.82 28.25
N GLU A 244 -15.25 -9.17 28.26
CA GLU A 244 -15.84 -10.00 29.32
C GLU A 244 -15.18 -11.39 29.34
N GLU A 245 -14.98 -11.99 28.16
CA GLU A 245 -14.33 -13.29 27.97
C GLU A 245 -12.90 -13.31 28.50
N ASP A 246 -12.18 -12.19 28.34
CA ASP A 246 -10.82 -12.01 28.85
C ASP A 246 -10.79 -11.58 30.34
N GLY A 247 -11.93 -11.56 31.03
CA GLY A 247 -12.05 -11.29 32.47
C GLY A 247 -12.10 -9.80 32.84
N GLY A 248 -12.35 -8.91 31.88
CA GLY A 248 -12.44 -7.46 32.07
C GLY A 248 -13.61 -7.06 32.94
N CYS A 249 -13.39 -6.14 33.90
CA CYS A 249 -14.49 -5.59 34.70
C CYS A 249 -15.13 -4.33 34.09
N CYS A 250 -14.53 -3.78 33.04
CA CYS A 250 -14.98 -2.55 32.36
C CYS A 250 -15.34 -2.81 30.89
N PHE A 251 -15.60 -4.07 30.54
CA PHE A 251 -15.91 -4.49 29.17
C PHE A 251 -17.12 -3.77 28.58
N LEU A 252 -18.09 -3.36 29.42
CA LEU A 252 -19.26 -2.60 28.99
C LEU A 252 -18.89 -1.24 28.38
N HIS A 253 -17.75 -0.63 28.73
CA HIS A 253 -17.32 0.60 28.06
C HIS A 253 -17.00 0.37 26.57
N ASN A 254 -16.71 -0.86 26.15
CA ASN A 254 -16.48 -1.15 24.73
C ASN A 254 -17.72 -0.84 23.88
N THR A 255 -18.94 -0.94 24.42
CA THR A 255 -20.15 -0.53 23.69
C THR A 255 -20.17 0.97 23.44
N VAL A 256 -19.65 1.78 24.37
CA VAL A 256 -19.50 3.23 24.18
C VAL A 256 -18.43 3.54 23.13
N ILE A 257 -17.31 2.80 23.15
CA ILE A 257 -16.25 2.94 22.15
C ILE A 257 -16.74 2.57 20.74
N ASP A 258 -17.62 1.57 20.61
CA ASP A 258 -18.20 1.16 19.33
C ASP A 258 -18.96 2.29 18.61
N HIS A 259 -19.53 3.22 19.38
CA HIS A 259 -20.24 4.39 18.85
C HIS A 259 -19.34 5.63 18.65
N ILE A 260 -18.02 5.55 18.86
CA ILE A 260 -17.11 6.71 18.72
C ILE A 260 -17.17 7.33 17.32
N LYS A 261 -17.37 6.51 16.28
CA LYS A 261 -17.44 6.94 14.87
C LYS A 261 -18.66 7.83 14.58
N GLU A 262 -19.72 7.73 15.37
CA GLU A 262 -20.90 8.59 15.24
C GLU A 262 -20.59 10.03 15.64
N THR A 263 -19.61 10.22 16.55
CA THR A 263 -19.17 11.55 17.00
C THR A 263 -17.91 12.02 16.27
N ILE A 264 -17.00 11.10 15.95
CA ILE A 264 -15.73 11.37 15.27
C ILE A 264 -15.61 10.43 14.06
N PRO A 265 -16.14 10.80 12.89
CA PRO A 265 -16.19 9.91 11.72
C PRO A 265 -14.82 9.39 11.24
N THR A 266 -13.75 10.14 11.50
CA THR A 266 -12.37 9.76 11.15
C THR A 266 -11.67 8.92 12.23
N ALA A 267 -12.38 8.49 13.28
CA ALA A 267 -11.82 7.63 14.31
C ALA A 267 -11.83 6.16 13.90
N HIS A 268 -10.81 5.41 14.32
CA HIS A 268 -10.64 4.00 14.04
C HIS A 268 -10.52 3.22 15.35
N ILE A 269 -11.26 2.12 15.44
CA ILE A 269 -11.30 1.30 16.65
C ILE A 269 -10.26 0.20 16.55
N VAL A 270 -9.48 0.01 17.63
CA VAL A 270 -8.50 -1.06 17.75
C VAL A 270 -9.06 -2.16 18.67
N PRO A 271 -9.31 -3.38 18.14
CA PRO A 271 -9.96 -4.44 18.91
C PRO A 271 -9.02 -5.05 19.96
N SER A 272 -9.58 -5.39 21.12
CA SER A 272 -8.85 -6.00 22.25
C SER A 272 -9.15 -7.49 22.46
N ALA A 273 -10.14 -8.07 21.79
CA ALA A 273 -10.52 -9.47 21.97
C ALA A 273 -9.32 -10.42 21.80
N GLY A 274 -9.12 -11.32 22.76
CA GLY A 274 -8.00 -12.26 22.79
C GLY A 274 -6.66 -11.64 23.19
N CYS A 275 -6.65 -10.41 23.72
CA CYS A 275 -5.48 -9.85 24.41
C CYS A 275 -5.50 -10.33 25.87
N PRO A 276 -4.52 -11.11 26.35
CA PRO A 276 -4.58 -11.69 27.68
C PRO A 276 -4.61 -10.64 28.80
N GLY A 277 -5.58 -10.80 29.70
CA GLY A 277 -5.85 -9.93 30.85
C GLY A 277 -5.01 -10.16 32.09
N ALA A 278 -4.71 -9.08 32.83
CA ALA A 278 -4.08 -9.16 34.14
C ALA A 278 -5.08 -9.56 35.24
N LYS A 279 -4.57 -10.08 36.36
CA LYS A 279 -5.39 -10.55 37.50
C LYS A 279 -6.22 -9.45 38.16
N ASP A 280 -5.84 -8.18 37.98
CA ASP A 280 -6.56 -7.03 38.51
C ASP A 280 -7.86 -6.72 37.73
N LYS A 281 -8.09 -7.38 36.59
CA LYS A 281 -9.25 -7.20 35.71
C LYS A 281 -9.39 -5.81 35.07
N LEU A 282 -8.36 -4.97 35.20
CA LEU A 282 -8.30 -3.59 34.69
C LEU A 282 -7.31 -3.45 33.53
N HIS A 283 -6.19 -4.18 33.61
CA HIS A 283 -5.07 -4.05 32.69
C HIS A 283 -4.86 -5.32 31.87
N PHE A 284 -4.14 -5.16 30.75
CA PHE A 284 -3.61 -6.30 30.01
C PHE A 284 -2.29 -6.78 30.62
N THR A 285 -1.96 -8.05 30.39
CA THR A 285 -0.61 -8.58 30.63
C THR A 285 0.42 -7.95 29.68
N ALA A 286 1.71 -8.23 29.89
CA ALA A 286 2.75 -7.82 28.94
C ALA A 286 2.42 -8.33 27.52
N GLU A 287 2.05 -9.61 27.39
CA GLU A 287 1.66 -10.18 26.09
C GLU A 287 0.42 -9.50 25.48
N GLY A 288 -0.58 -9.19 26.31
CA GLY A 288 -1.76 -8.45 25.87
C GLY A 288 -1.39 -7.07 25.29
N TYR A 289 -0.45 -6.34 25.91
CA TYR A 289 0.02 -5.07 25.34
C TYR A 289 0.83 -5.25 24.04
N ARG A 290 1.59 -6.34 23.88
CA ARG A 290 2.27 -6.61 22.60
C ARG A 290 1.28 -6.83 21.47
N ILE A 291 0.26 -7.67 21.71
CA ILE A 291 -0.80 -7.96 20.74
C ILE A 291 -1.56 -6.67 20.42
N LEU A 292 -1.96 -5.92 21.43
CA LEU A 292 -2.72 -4.70 21.24
C LEU A 292 -1.90 -3.63 20.50
N GLY A 293 -0.63 -3.45 20.84
CA GLY A 293 0.29 -2.55 20.14
C GLY A 293 0.45 -2.90 18.66
N ARG A 294 0.63 -4.19 18.33
CA ARG A 294 0.63 -4.68 16.94
C ARG A 294 -0.66 -4.31 16.20
N ARG A 295 -1.82 -4.46 16.85
CA ARG A 295 -3.12 -4.10 16.25
C ARG A 295 -3.28 -2.60 16.01
N TYR A 296 -2.78 -1.76 16.91
CA TYR A 296 -2.70 -0.31 16.64
C TYR A 296 -1.86 -0.05 15.38
N ALA A 297 -0.74 -0.75 15.22
CA ALA A 297 0.14 -0.57 14.07
C ALA A 297 -0.53 -1.07 12.78
N ASP A 298 -1.20 -2.21 12.82
CA ASP A 298 -1.91 -2.75 11.66
C ASP A 298 -3.03 -1.82 11.18
N VAL A 299 -3.80 -1.24 12.11
CA VAL A 299 -4.79 -0.20 11.77
C VAL A 299 -4.10 1.02 11.17
N MET A 300 -3.01 1.50 11.76
CA MET A 300 -2.29 2.66 11.23
C MET A 300 -1.68 2.39 9.86
N LEU A 301 -1.10 1.21 9.61
CA LEU A 301 -0.51 0.83 8.33
C LEU A 301 -1.55 0.79 7.21
N LYS A 302 -2.77 0.34 7.52
CA LYS A 302 -3.90 0.43 6.58
C LYS A 302 -4.22 1.89 6.23
N LEU A 303 -4.16 2.79 7.20
CA LEU A 303 -4.49 4.21 7.02
C LEU A 303 -3.38 5.02 6.36
N LEU A 304 -2.11 4.70 6.66
CA LEU A 304 -0.95 5.20 5.91
C LEU A 304 -0.98 4.71 4.45
N GLY A 305 -1.77 3.68 4.16
CA GLY A 305 -2.02 3.12 2.84
C GLY A 305 -3.20 3.74 2.05
N ARG A 306 -3.55 5.01 2.29
CA ARG A 306 -4.30 5.83 1.31
C ARG A 306 -3.32 6.30 0.22
N SER A 307 -3.32 5.89 -1.04
CA SER A 307 -3.96 4.79 -1.76
C SER A 307 -2.82 3.92 -2.29
N ARG A 308 -2.65 2.68 -1.83
CA ARG A 308 -1.75 1.77 -2.54
C ARG A 308 -2.26 1.62 -3.97
N GLN A 309 -1.44 2.00 -4.93
CA GLN A 309 -1.70 1.82 -6.37
C GLN A 309 -0.70 0.84 -6.97
N ASN A 310 0.49 0.72 -6.36
CA ASN A 310 1.48 -0.28 -6.72
C ASN A 310 1.36 -1.51 -5.79
N PRO A 311 1.52 -2.73 -6.32
CA PRO A 311 1.63 -3.07 -7.75
C PRO A 311 0.38 -2.71 -8.56
N ILE A 312 0.44 -2.58 -9.88
CA ILE A 312 -0.73 -2.18 -10.70
C ILE A 312 -1.76 -3.32 -10.87
N VAL A 313 -1.38 -4.55 -10.50
CA VAL A 313 -2.20 -5.77 -10.57
C VAL A 313 -2.01 -6.56 -9.28
N GLN A 314 -3.11 -7.07 -8.69
CA GLN A 314 -3.11 -7.90 -7.48
C GLN A 314 -3.59 -9.34 -7.70
N THR A 315 -4.23 -9.62 -8.84
CA THR A 315 -4.91 -10.90 -9.08
C THR A 315 -3.98 -12.00 -9.59
N CYS A 316 -2.80 -11.64 -10.09
CA CYS A 316 -1.72 -12.57 -10.46
C CYS A 316 -0.35 -11.89 -10.31
N PHE A 317 0.72 -12.69 -10.35
CA PHE A 317 2.08 -12.18 -10.40
C PHE A 317 2.43 -11.77 -11.84
N SER A 318 2.55 -10.46 -12.05
CA SER A 318 2.89 -9.85 -13.34
C SER A 318 4.35 -9.42 -13.36
N THR A 319 5.08 -9.74 -14.42
CA THR A 319 6.51 -9.41 -14.50
C THR A 319 6.91 -8.82 -15.85
N ASP A 320 8.12 -8.27 -15.91
CA ASP A 320 8.80 -7.84 -17.13
C ASP A 320 7.92 -6.92 -18.00
N PRO A 321 7.58 -5.72 -17.49
CA PRO A 321 6.56 -4.88 -18.08
C PRO A 321 7.00 -4.26 -19.41
N ALA A 322 6.19 -4.46 -20.44
CA ALA A 322 6.34 -3.83 -21.74
C ALA A 322 5.15 -2.90 -22.06
N PRO A 323 5.23 -1.62 -21.63
CA PRO A 323 4.19 -0.63 -21.92
C PRO A 323 4.17 -0.21 -23.39
N MET A 324 2.96 -0.01 -23.94
CA MET A 324 2.72 0.48 -25.30
C MET A 324 1.41 1.26 -25.36
N VAL A 325 1.40 2.42 -26.01
CA VAL A 325 0.17 3.19 -26.25
C VAL A 325 -0.46 2.77 -27.56
N SER A 326 -1.77 2.56 -27.57
CA SER A 326 -2.56 2.38 -28.79
C SER A 326 -3.92 3.04 -28.61
N GLY A 327 -4.26 3.95 -29.53
CA GLY A 327 -5.45 4.79 -29.40
C GLY A 327 -5.38 5.71 -28.17
N ASP A 328 -6.44 5.69 -27.35
CA ASP A 328 -6.59 6.50 -26.15
C ASP A 328 -6.22 5.77 -24.86
N ARG A 329 -5.63 4.58 -24.97
CA ARG A 329 -5.26 3.69 -23.85
C ARG A 329 -3.78 3.36 -23.84
N LEU A 330 -3.28 3.12 -22.63
CA LEU A 330 -2.01 2.49 -22.38
C LEU A 330 -2.24 1.00 -22.15
N TYR A 331 -1.45 0.16 -22.81
CA TYR A 331 -1.40 -1.28 -22.65
C TYR A 331 -0.07 -1.68 -22.03
N VAL A 332 -0.06 -2.74 -21.22
CA VAL A 332 1.17 -3.30 -20.63
C VAL A 332 1.13 -4.81 -20.83
N PHE A 333 2.01 -5.31 -21.68
CA PHE A 333 2.29 -6.74 -21.76
C PHE A 333 3.21 -7.15 -20.61
N THR A 334 2.98 -8.33 -20.04
CA THR A 334 3.78 -8.84 -18.93
C THR A 334 4.04 -10.33 -19.12
N GLY A 335 5.11 -10.85 -18.52
CA GLY A 335 5.17 -12.25 -18.15
C GLY A 335 4.17 -12.58 -17.03
N HIS A 336 3.93 -13.87 -16.81
CA HIS A 336 3.11 -14.38 -15.72
C HIS A 336 3.93 -15.35 -14.87
N ASP A 337 4.45 -14.86 -13.74
CA ASP A 337 5.13 -15.72 -12.77
C ASP A 337 4.07 -16.64 -12.11
N GLU A 338 4.34 -17.95 -12.06
CA GLU A 338 3.42 -18.90 -11.43
C GLU A 338 3.38 -18.75 -9.89
N ASP A 339 2.22 -19.07 -9.29
CA ASP A 339 2.08 -19.07 -7.84
C ASP A 339 3.07 -20.05 -7.18
N LYS A 340 3.78 -19.59 -6.14
CA LYS A 340 4.77 -20.39 -5.38
C LYS A 340 5.91 -20.94 -6.23
N ALA A 341 6.22 -20.28 -7.34
CA ALA A 341 7.35 -20.62 -8.17
C ALA A 341 8.68 -20.54 -7.38
N ASP A 342 9.54 -21.53 -7.58
CA ASP A 342 10.92 -21.58 -7.06
C ASP A 342 11.97 -21.25 -8.14
N PHE A 343 11.49 -20.89 -9.33
CA PHE A 343 12.24 -20.46 -10.49
C PHE A 343 11.36 -19.53 -11.34
N PHE A 344 11.85 -19.02 -12.47
CA PHE A 344 11.07 -18.21 -13.41
C PHE A 344 10.11 -19.07 -14.26
N TRP A 345 9.17 -19.74 -13.59
CA TRP A 345 8.12 -20.53 -14.22
C TRP A 345 7.05 -19.60 -14.78
N MET A 346 6.94 -19.57 -16.11
CA MET A 346 5.96 -18.78 -16.85
C MET A 346 5.49 -19.58 -18.07
N ASN A 347 4.17 -19.75 -18.19
CA ASN A 347 3.54 -20.53 -19.27
C ASN A 347 2.81 -19.66 -20.30
N GLU A 348 2.53 -18.42 -19.95
CA GLU A 348 1.79 -17.48 -20.75
C GLU A 348 2.22 -16.03 -20.51
N TRP A 349 1.83 -15.16 -21.44
CA TRP A 349 1.91 -13.71 -21.25
C TRP A 349 0.55 -13.15 -20.87
N ARG A 350 0.53 -12.02 -20.16
CA ARG A 350 -0.69 -11.28 -19.82
C ARG A 350 -0.70 -9.92 -20.48
N LEU A 351 -1.90 -9.35 -20.60
CA LEU A 351 -2.10 -8.00 -21.09
C LEU A 351 -3.04 -7.23 -20.16
N PHE A 352 -2.59 -6.06 -19.73
CA PHE A 352 -3.39 -5.11 -18.96
C PHE A 352 -3.53 -3.80 -19.72
N SER A 353 -4.58 -3.02 -19.45
CA SER A 353 -4.71 -1.69 -20.03
C SER A 353 -5.37 -0.69 -19.11
N THR A 354 -5.08 0.59 -19.31
CA THR A 354 -5.70 1.69 -18.58
C THR A 354 -5.95 2.89 -19.50
N ALA A 355 -6.97 3.69 -19.16
CA ALA A 355 -7.21 5.00 -19.78
C ALA A 355 -6.90 6.17 -18.83
N ASP A 356 -6.71 5.89 -17.53
CA ASP A 356 -6.63 6.88 -16.44
C ASP A 356 -5.44 6.66 -15.50
N MET A 357 -4.62 5.63 -15.77
CA MET A 357 -3.42 5.21 -15.03
C MET A 357 -3.66 4.57 -13.66
N VAL A 358 -4.92 4.51 -13.20
CA VAL A 358 -5.25 3.99 -11.87
C VAL A 358 -6.18 2.79 -11.90
N ASN A 359 -7.02 2.65 -12.93
CA ASN A 359 -7.89 1.50 -13.14
C ASN A 359 -7.35 0.67 -14.31
N TRP A 360 -6.98 -0.58 -14.03
CA TRP A 360 -6.35 -1.49 -14.96
C TRP A 360 -7.30 -2.63 -15.32
N THR A 361 -7.65 -2.75 -16.60
CA THR A 361 -8.44 -3.85 -17.16
C THR A 361 -7.52 -5.00 -17.55
N ASP A 362 -7.76 -6.18 -17.00
CA ASP A 362 -7.12 -7.44 -17.41
C ASP A 362 -7.73 -7.98 -18.71
N HIS A 363 -6.90 -8.24 -19.73
CA HIS A 363 -7.31 -8.79 -21.03
C HIS A 363 -6.99 -10.28 -21.16
N GLY A 364 -6.54 -10.92 -20.08
CA GLY A 364 -6.28 -12.34 -20.06
C GLY A 364 -4.94 -12.69 -20.68
N CYS A 365 -4.90 -13.87 -21.32
CA CYS A 365 -3.73 -14.43 -21.98
C CYS A 365 -3.82 -14.18 -23.50
N PRO A 366 -3.21 -13.10 -24.04
CA PRO A 366 -3.19 -12.85 -25.47
C PRO A 366 -2.40 -13.90 -26.26
N LEU A 367 -1.45 -14.58 -25.61
CA LEU A 367 -0.51 -15.54 -26.19
C LEU A 367 0.02 -16.49 -25.10
N ALA A 368 0.14 -17.78 -25.41
CA ALA A 368 0.74 -18.77 -24.54
C ALA A 368 1.94 -19.47 -25.21
N GLN A 369 2.79 -20.10 -24.40
CA GLN A 369 3.93 -20.92 -24.86
C GLN A 369 3.51 -21.91 -25.96
N CYS A 370 2.40 -22.61 -25.71
CA CYS A 370 1.93 -23.71 -26.54
C CYS A 370 1.38 -23.28 -27.91
N ASP A 371 1.21 -21.97 -28.14
CA ASP A 371 0.87 -21.44 -29.47
C ASP A 371 2.06 -21.51 -30.44
N PHE A 372 3.29 -21.64 -29.93
CA PHE A 372 4.51 -21.88 -30.71
C PHE A 372 4.84 -23.37 -30.76
N LYS A 373 4.59 -24.02 -31.89
CA LYS A 373 4.81 -25.47 -32.06
C LYS A 373 6.28 -25.89 -31.92
N TRP A 374 7.22 -24.97 -32.09
CA TRP A 374 8.66 -25.20 -31.98
C TRP A 374 9.20 -24.99 -30.55
N ALA A 375 8.39 -24.44 -29.64
CA ALA A 375 8.77 -24.22 -28.26
C ALA A 375 8.28 -25.34 -27.33
N ASP A 376 8.85 -25.41 -26.13
CA ASP A 376 8.48 -26.37 -25.07
C ASP A 376 8.65 -25.86 -23.63
N ASP A 377 9.25 -24.70 -23.37
CA ASP A 377 9.51 -24.18 -22.01
C ASP A 377 9.76 -22.64 -22.00
N ARG A 378 9.69 -22.02 -20.81
CA ARG A 378 10.12 -20.63 -20.47
C ARG A 378 9.52 -19.49 -21.32
N SER A 379 8.35 -18.97 -20.93
CA SER A 379 7.70 -17.81 -21.60
C SER A 379 8.05 -16.48 -20.94
N TRP A 380 9.28 -16.00 -21.11
CA TRP A 380 9.82 -14.82 -20.41
C TRP A 380 9.51 -13.48 -21.12
N ALA A 381 10.09 -12.38 -20.65
CA ALA A 381 9.82 -10.97 -20.99
C ALA A 381 9.38 -10.68 -22.46
N PRO A 382 8.13 -10.27 -22.71
CA PRO A 382 7.65 -9.92 -24.06
C PRO A 382 7.88 -8.44 -24.39
N GLN A 383 7.86 -8.06 -25.68
CA GLN A 383 7.56 -6.68 -26.08
C GLN A 383 6.72 -6.60 -27.36
N CYS A 384 5.69 -5.74 -27.33
CA CYS A 384 4.81 -5.48 -28.48
C CYS A 384 5.15 -4.16 -29.18
N ILE A 385 4.94 -4.11 -30.49
CA ILE A 385 4.94 -2.87 -31.27
C ILE A 385 3.89 -2.91 -32.40
N GLU A 386 3.30 -1.76 -32.70
CA GLU A 386 2.38 -1.59 -33.82
C GLU A 386 3.13 -1.17 -35.10
N ARG A 387 2.82 -1.80 -36.23
CA ARG A 387 3.22 -1.33 -37.57
C ARG A 387 2.16 -1.70 -38.60
N ASN A 388 1.80 -0.73 -39.46
CA ASN A 388 0.87 -0.95 -40.58
C ASN A 388 -0.49 -1.56 -40.16
N GLY A 389 -1.02 -1.14 -39.00
CA GLY A 389 -2.31 -1.63 -38.47
C GLY A 389 -2.27 -3.06 -37.94
N LYS A 390 -1.07 -3.62 -37.69
CA LYS A 390 -0.86 -4.91 -37.05
C LYS A 390 0.03 -4.76 -35.82
N PHE A 391 -0.12 -5.70 -34.90
CA PHE A 391 0.62 -5.76 -33.66
C PHE A 391 1.56 -6.96 -33.68
N TYR A 392 2.84 -6.72 -33.41
CA TYR A 392 3.89 -7.73 -33.41
C TYR A 392 4.41 -7.90 -32.00
N LEU A 393 4.26 -9.08 -31.43
CA LEU A 393 4.70 -9.43 -30.08
C LEU A 393 5.96 -10.30 -30.19
N TYR A 394 7.10 -9.74 -29.81
CA TYR A 394 8.37 -10.44 -29.74
C TYR A 394 8.51 -11.09 -28.37
N VAL A 395 8.97 -12.34 -28.35
CA VAL A 395 8.99 -13.16 -27.14
C VAL A 395 10.25 -14.04 -27.09
N PRO A 396 10.88 -14.17 -25.93
CA PRO A 396 11.95 -15.13 -25.68
C PRO A 396 11.36 -16.44 -25.18
N ILE A 397 11.67 -17.55 -25.86
CA ILE A 397 11.12 -18.88 -25.53
C ILE A 397 12.18 -19.95 -25.75
N HIS A 398 12.20 -20.99 -24.93
CA HIS A 398 13.08 -22.13 -25.17
C HIS A 398 12.65 -22.89 -26.44
N SER A 399 13.62 -23.20 -27.29
CA SER A 399 13.43 -23.89 -28.56
C SER A 399 13.80 -25.36 -28.45
N LYS A 400 12.88 -26.27 -28.73
CA LYS A 400 13.18 -27.71 -28.81
C LYS A 400 13.93 -28.11 -30.08
N ILE A 401 14.10 -27.17 -31.01
CA ILE A 401 14.87 -27.36 -32.25
C ILE A 401 16.37 -27.25 -31.93
N SER A 402 16.76 -26.17 -31.27
CA SER A 402 18.18 -25.88 -30.98
C SER A 402 18.62 -26.24 -29.56
N GLY A 403 17.69 -26.38 -28.61
CA GLY A 403 17.98 -26.61 -27.19
C GLY A 403 18.48 -25.37 -26.43
N GLY A 404 18.39 -24.18 -27.05
CA GLY A 404 18.70 -22.89 -26.45
C GLY A 404 17.48 -21.98 -26.38
N MET A 405 17.69 -20.75 -25.91
CA MET A 405 16.66 -19.71 -25.98
C MET A 405 16.60 -19.16 -27.41
N ALA A 406 15.40 -18.78 -27.83
CA ALA A 406 15.14 -18.25 -29.16
C ALA A 406 14.23 -17.03 -29.09
N ILE A 407 14.38 -16.13 -30.07
CA ILE A 407 13.45 -15.01 -30.24
C ILE A 407 12.35 -15.44 -31.22
N GLY A 408 11.12 -15.47 -30.74
CA GLY A 408 9.90 -15.65 -31.52
C GLY A 408 9.21 -14.33 -31.85
N VAL A 409 8.31 -14.36 -32.83
CA VAL A 409 7.41 -13.25 -33.16
C VAL A 409 6.00 -13.77 -33.45
N ALA A 410 5.02 -13.19 -32.77
CA ALA A 410 3.61 -13.43 -33.02
C ALA A 410 2.93 -12.16 -33.57
N VAL A 411 1.84 -12.33 -34.31
CA VAL A 411 1.11 -11.24 -34.96
C VAL A 411 -0.38 -11.25 -34.64
N ALA A 412 -0.96 -10.06 -34.43
CA ALA A 412 -2.39 -9.86 -34.26
C ALA A 412 -2.90 -8.63 -35.05
N ASP A 413 -4.19 -8.61 -35.33
CA ASP A 413 -4.88 -7.46 -35.97
C ASP A 413 -5.42 -6.45 -34.95
N LYS A 414 -5.34 -6.78 -33.65
CA LYS A 414 -5.72 -5.93 -32.52
C LYS A 414 -4.68 -6.09 -31.42
N VAL A 415 -4.45 -5.03 -30.64
CA VAL A 415 -3.52 -5.06 -29.51
C VAL A 415 -3.88 -6.15 -28.49
N THR A 416 -5.18 -6.41 -28.29
CA THR A 416 -5.68 -7.46 -27.40
C THR A 416 -5.64 -8.87 -28.00
N GLY A 417 -5.08 -9.05 -29.20
CA GLY A 417 -5.03 -10.34 -29.87
C GLY A 417 -6.34 -10.71 -30.58
N PRO A 418 -6.57 -12.01 -30.83
CA PRO A 418 -5.66 -13.13 -30.50
C PRO A 418 -4.36 -13.06 -31.30
N TYR A 419 -3.23 -13.35 -30.64
CA TYR A 419 -1.94 -13.48 -31.31
C TYR A 419 -1.77 -14.90 -31.86
N ARG A 420 -0.95 -15.02 -32.89
CA ARG A 420 -0.56 -16.31 -33.49
C ARG A 420 0.91 -16.26 -33.89
N ASP A 421 1.60 -17.39 -33.79
CA ASP A 421 2.96 -17.55 -34.32
C ASP A 421 3.01 -17.09 -35.79
N ALA A 422 3.78 -16.05 -36.07
CA ALA A 422 3.82 -15.43 -37.38
C ALA A 422 4.66 -16.23 -38.39
N LEU A 423 5.53 -17.13 -37.91
CA LEU A 423 6.54 -17.81 -38.72
C LEU A 423 6.45 -19.34 -38.69
N GLY A 424 5.93 -19.93 -37.61
CA GLY A 424 5.98 -21.38 -37.39
C GLY A 424 7.38 -21.89 -37.01
N LYS A 425 8.33 -20.98 -36.76
CA LYS A 425 9.73 -21.21 -36.38
C LYS A 425 10.28 -19.98 -35.65
N PRO A 426 11.44 -20.08 -34.97
CA PRO A 426 12.12 -18.92 -34.42
C PRO A 426 12.41 -17.83 -35.46
N LEU A 427 12.30 -16.57 -35.06
CA LEU A 427 12.83 -15.43 -35.82
C LEU A 427 14.36 -15.43 -35.79
N TYR A 428 14.93 -15.75 -34.62
CA TYR A 428 16.36 -15.92 -34.44
C TYR A 428 16.67 -16.97 -33.37
N GLU A 429 17.60 -17.87 -33.67
CA GLU A 429 18.23 -18.81 -32.72
C GLU A 429 19.61 -19.23 -33.22
N ASP A 430 20.52 -19.55 -32.30
CA ASP A 430 21.82 -20.18 -32.62
C ASP A 430 22.23 -21.29 -31.61
N GLY A 431 21.26 -21.74 -30.79
CA GLY A 431 21.46 -22.75 -29.74
C GLY A 431 22.03 -22.24 -28.43
N LYS A 432 22.29 -20.93 -28.28
CA LYS A 432 22.73 -20.33 -27.01
C LYS A 432 21.56 -19.94 -26.10
N TRP A 433 21.89 -19.74 -24.83
CA TRP A 433 20.96 -19.28 -23.79
C TRP A 433 20.87 -17.76 -23.71
N ASP A 434 21.75 -17.05 -24.42
CA ASP A 434 21.84 -15.59 -24.37
C ASP A 434 20.60 -14.86 -24.93
N HIS A 435 19.65 -15.57 -25.54
CA HIS A 435 18.58 -14.96 -26.36
C HIS A 435 17.29 -14.73 -25.58
N ILE A 436 17.34 -13.76 -24.68
CA ILE A 436 16.20 -13.35 -23.83
C ILE A 436 15.89 -11.87 -23.98
N ASP A 437 14.74 -11.45 -23.46
CA ASP A 437 14.36 -10.04 -23.29
C ASP A 437 14.43 -9.20 -24.58
N PRO A 438 13.67 -9.54 -25.63
CA PRO A 438 13.61 -8.75 -26.84
C PRO A 438 13.02 -7.37 -26.58
N THR A 439 13.64 -6.35 -27.20
CA THR A 439 13.07 -5.02 -27.33
C THR A 439 13.09 -4.55 -28.76
N VAL A 440 12.02 -3.88 -29.18
CA VAL A 440 11.80 -3.46 -30.57
C VAL A 440 11.50 -1.97 -30.63
N PHE A 441 12.08 -1.31 -31.62
CA PHE A 441 11.97 0.13 -31.82
C PHE A 441 11.87 0.45 -33.32
N ILE A 442 10.95 1.34 -33.69
CA ILE A 442 10.85 1.91 -35.02
C ILE A 442 11.34 3.35 -34.93
N ASP A 443 12.40 3.65 -35.67
CA ASP A 443 13.04 4.95 -35.69
C ASP A 443 12.22 5.98 -36.49
N ASP A 444 12.56 7.26 -36.34
CA ASP A 444 11.87 8.37 -37.00
C ASP A 444 11.90 8.26 -38.54
N ASP A 445 12.86 7.53 -39.10
CA ASP A 445 12.99 7.26 -40.54
C ASP A 445 12.20 6.03 -41.03
N GLY A 446 11.51 5.33 -40.11
CA GLY A 446 10.73 4.12 -40.40
C GLY A 446 11.53 2.81 -40.35
N GLN A 447 12.84 2.85 -40.08
CA GLN A 447 13.64 1.65 -39.88
C GLN A 447 13.31 1.01 -38.53
N ALA A 448 12.95 -0.27 -38.55
CA ALA A 448 12.77 -1.06 -37.34
C ALA A 448 14.08 -1.72 -36.90
N TYR A 449 14.31 -1.77 -35.59
CA TYR A 449 15.43 -2.40 -34.93
C TYR A 449 14.93 -3.35 -33.84
N LEU A 450 15.59 -4.49 -33.69
CA LEU A 450 15.36 -5.46 -32.64
C LEU A 450 16.65 -5.62 -31.83
N TYR A 451 16.55 -5.59 -30.51
CA TYR A 451 17.63 -5.83 -29.56
C TYR A 451 17.22 -6.91 -28.56
N TRP A 452 18.18 -7.61 -27.96
CA TRP A 452 17.92 -8.63 -26.93
C TRP A 452 19.21 -9.01 -26.20
N GLY A 453 19.08 -9.70 -25.07
CA GLY A 453 20.05 -10.71 -24.63
C GLY A 453 20.63 -10.57 -23.22
N ASN A 454 21.30 -11.63 -22.77
CA ASN A 454 21.98 -11.75 -21.47
C ASN A 454 23.23 -12.65 -21.61
N PRO A 455 24.44 -12.27 -21.15
CA PRO A 455 24.81 -10.98 -20.54
C PRO A 455 25.32 -9.99 -21.60
N ARG A 456 24.95 -10.18 -22.86
CA ARG A 456 25.41 -9.37 -24.01
C ARG A 456 24.22 -8.80 -24.75
N LEU A 457 24.34 -7.54 -25.18
CA LEU A 457 23.35 -6.91 -26.03
C LEU A 457 23.58 -7.30 -27.48
N TYR A 458 22.57 -7.93 -28.09
CA TYR A 458 22.49 -8.19 -29.52
C TYR A 458 21.58 -7.16 -30.19
N SER A 459 21.82 -6.85 -31.46
CA SER A 459 20.95 -5.97 -32.24
C SER A 459 20.95 -6.30 -33.73
N VAL A 460 19.83 -6.04 -34.39
CA VAL A 460 19.67 -6.22 -35.84
C VAL A 460 18.60 -5.28 -36.38
N LYS A 461 18.70 -4.93 -37.66
CA LYS A 461 17.59 -4.26 -38.37
C LYS A 461 16.52 -5.29 -38.73
N LEU A 462 15.27 -4.89 -38.75
CA LEU A 462 14.17 -5.68 -39.29
C LEU A 462 13.76 -5.16 -40.67
N ASN A 463 13.27 -6.06 -41.52
CA ASN A 463 12.57 -5.65 -42.74
C ASN A 463 11.22 -5.01 -42.39
N GLU A 464 10.59 -4.34 -43.35
CA GLU A 464 9.30 -3.66 -43.15
C GLU A 464 8.16 -4.61 -42.75
N ASP A 465 8.30 -5.92 -43.01
CA ASP A 465 7.33 -6.95 -42.65
C ASP A 465 7.29 -7.27 -41.14
N MET A 466 8.29 -6.80 -40.38
CA MET A 466 8.51 -7.04 -38.95
C MET A 466 8.74 -8.51 -38.55
N ILE A 467 8.84 -9.41 -39.52
CA ILE A 467 8.97 -10.87 -39.30
C ILE A 467 10.20 -11.46 -39.98
N SER A 468 11.08 -10.62 -40.53
CA SER A 468 12.37 -11.04 -41.08
C SER A 468 13.49 -10.05 -40.78
N LEU A 469 14.71 -10.57 -40.64
CA LEU A 469 15.91 -9.79 -40.33
C LEU A 469 16.46 -9.10 -41.58
N ALA A 470 16.91 -7.86 -41.43
CA ALA A 470 17.51 -7.02 -42.48
C ALA A 470 19.04 -6.86 -42.28
N GLY A 471 19.75 -7.98 -42.21
CA GLY A 471 21.21 -8.01 -42.08
C GLY A 471 21.71 -8.95 -41.00
N GLU A 472 23.00 -8.84 -40.67
CA GLU A 472 23.64 -9.66 -39.64
C GLU A 472 23.35 -9.15 -38.23
N VAL A 473 23.24 -10.09 -37.28
CA VAL A 473 23.12 -9.80 -35.86
C VAL A 473 24.45 -9.29 -35.32
N LYS A 474 24.42 -8.11 -34.70
CA LYS A 474 25.57 -7.47 -34.06
C LYS A 474 25.54 -7.72 -32.56
N CYS A 475 26.69 -8.02 -31.96
CA CYS A 475 26.86 -8.11 -30.51
C CYS A 475 27.63 -6.89 -30.01
N ASP A 476 27.05 -6.11 -29.12
CA ASP A 476 27.72 -5.01 -28.42
C ASP A 476 28.39 -5.54 -27.16
N THR A 477 29.67 -5.20 -26.98
CA THR A 477 30.50 -5.59 -25.82
C THR A 477 31.00 -4.37 -25.04
N THR A 478 30.51 -3.18 -25.38
CA THR A 478 30.95 -1.89 -24.84
C THR A 478 30.06 -1.36 -23.71
N LEU A 479 28.82 -1.85 -23.64
CA LEU A 479 27.88 -1.50 -22.58
C LEU A 479 28.41 -1.89 -21.20
N LYS A 480 28.52 -0.90 -20.31
CA LYS A 480 29.00 -1.10 -18.95
C LYS A 480 27.89 -1.67 -18.07
N ARG A 481 28.25 -2.68 -17.27
CA ARG A 481 27.40 -3.30 -16.24
C ARG A 481 26.11 -3.94 -16.79
N TYR A 482 26.04 -4.22 -18.09
CA TYR A 482 24.86 -4.83 -18.70
C TYR A 482 24.63 -6.25 -18.18
N THR A 483 23.39 -6.55 -17.81
CA THR A 483 22.94 -7.90 -17.46
C THR A 483 21.88 -8.38 -18.45
N GLU A 484 20.71 -7.73 -18.48
CA GLU A 484 19.56 -8.14 -19.31
C GLU A 484 18.53 -7.01 -19.45
N GLY A 485 17.32 -7.32 -19.95
CA GLY A 485 16.20 -6.39 -20.04
C GLY A 485 16.46 -5.10 -20.83
N PRO A 486 17.03 -5.17 -22.06
CA PRO A 486 17.28 -3.98 -22.85
C PRO A 486 15.97 -3.26 -23.16
N TRP A 487 15.98 -1.93 -23.10
CA TRP A 487 14.86 -1.08 -23.51
C TRP A 487 15.39 0.13 -24.28
N ILE A 488 15.10 0.18 -25.57
CA ILE A 488 15.54 1.22 -26.50
C ILE A 488 14.45 2.27 -26.70
N PHE A 489 14.83 3.54 -26.71
CA PHE A 489 13.96 4.62 -27.17
C PHE A 489 14.78 5.80 -27.72
N HIS A 490 14.13 6.62 -28.53
CA HIS A 490 14.67 7.88 -29.04
C HIS A 490 14.09 9.06 -28.27
N GLN A 491 14.96 9.88 -27.68
CA GLN A 491 14.54 11.08 -26.97
C GLN A 491 14.11 12.14 -27.96
N ARG A 492 12.96 12.76 -27.71
CA ARG A 492 12.40 13.79 -28.59
C ARG A 492 13.36 14.95 -28.81
N GLN A 493 13.20 15.61 -29.95
CA GLN A 493 13.85 16.87 -30.23
C GLN A 493 13.17 18.03 -29.48
N LEU A 494 13.97 18.99 -29.01
CA LEU A 494 13.42 20.25 -28.50
C LEU A 494 12.82 21.09 -29.63
N THR A 495 11.64 21.66 -29.37
CA THR A 495 11.02 22.67 -30.24
C THR A 495 11.84 23.97 -30.26
N LYS A 496 11.58 24.84 -31.26
CA LYS A 496 12.19 26.17 -31.34
C LYS A 496 11.89 27.04 -30.10
N ALA A 497 10.71 26.89 -29.50
CA ALA A 497 10.32 27.63 -28.30
C ALA A 497 11.07 27.12 -27.07
N GLU A 498 11.17 25.80 -26.89
CA GLU A 498 11.90 25.20 -25.77
C GLU A 498 13.39 25.53 -25.82
N LYS A 499 14.02 25.52 -27.00
CA LYS A 499 15.42 25.94 -27.19
C LYS A 499 15.67 27.39 -26.74
N LYS A 500 14.66 28.27 -26.79
CA LYS A 500 14.77 29.66 -26.29
C LYS A 500 14.63 29.74 -24.76
N ASN A 501 13.95 28.78 -24.14
CA ASN A 501 13.75 28.76 -22.69
C ASN A 501 14.88 28.00 -21.96
N ARG A 502 16.07 28.62 -21.94
CA ARG A 502 17.28 28.04 -21.33
C ARG A 502 17.20 27.82 -19.81
N LYS A 503 16.15 28.29 -19.16
CA LYS A 503 15.89 28.02 -17.74
C LYS A 503 15.30 26.63 -17.51
N LEU A 504 14.53 26.12 -18.48
CA LEU A 504 13.85 24.82 -18.37
C LEU A 504 14.53 23.73 -19.22
N PHE A 505 15.23 24.12 -20.29
CA PHE A 505 15.84 23.18 -21.22
C PHE A 505 17.30 23.53 -21.49
N ASP A 506 18.20 22.56 -21.33
CA ASP A 506 19.56 22.65 -21.83
C ASP A 506 19.58 22.32 -23.33
N SER A 507 19.88 23.35 -24.13
CA SER A 507 20.05 23.26 -25.58
C SER A 507 21.52 23.36 -26.01
N SER A 508 22.45 23.17 -25.07
CA SER A 508 23.88 23.11 -25.34
C SER A 508 24.26 21.85 -26.13
N LYS A 509 25.52 21.75 -26.55
CA LYS A 509 26.06 20.54 -27.19
C LYS A 509 26.08 19.32 -26.27
N ASN A 510 25.98 19.50 -24.95
CA ASN A 510 25.96 18.40 -23.98
C ASN A 510 24.55 17.86 -23.71
N SER A 511 23.54 18.51 -24.29
CA SER A 511 22.15 18.10 -24.26
C SER A 511 21.98 16.67 -24.77
N ALA A 512 21.10 15.91 -24.12
CA ALA A 512 20.68 14.59 -24.54
C ALA A 512 19.33 14.58 -25.29
N TRP A 513 18.68 15.73 -25.44
CA TRP A 513 17.52 15.87 -26.32
C TRP A 513 17.90 15.45 -27.76
N GLY A 514 17.13 14.54 -28.36
CA GLY A 514 17.42 14.00 -29.69
C GLY A 514 18.35 12.78 -29.74
N LYS A 515 18.84 12.28 -28.60
CA LYS A 515 19.70 11.09 -28.53
C LYS A 515 18.90 9.80 -28.37
N TYR A 516 19.54 8.67 -28.67
CA TYR A 516 19.02 7.35 -28.37
C TYR A 516 19.45 6.94 -26.97
N PHE A 517 18.57 6.25 -26.25
CA PHE A 517 18.83 5.71 -24.92
C PHE A 517 18.59 4.21 -24.90
N MET A 518 19.51 3.49 -24.25
CA MET A 518 19.39 2.06 -23.96
C MET A 518 19.36 1.90 -22.44
N MET A 519 18.20 1.53 -21.91
CA MET A 519 18.02 1.14 -20.51
C MET A 519 18.18 -0.38 -20.36
N TYR A 520 18.63 -0.84 -19.20
CA TYR A 520 18.86 -2.27 -18.96
C TYR A 520 19.02 -2.58 -17.47
N ALA A 521 18.72 -3.82 -17.10
CA ALA A 521 19.11 -4.38 -15.81
C ALA A 521 20.63 -4.39 -15.70
N ALA A 522 21.14 -3.94 -14.55
CA ALA A 522 22.57 -3.72 -14.38
C ALA A 522 23.06 -4.03 -12.98
N GLY A 523 24.33 -4.45 -12.92
CA GLY A 523 25.02 -4.77 -11.66
C GLY A 523 24.88 -6.24 -11.25
N GLY A 524 25.14 -6.50 -9.98
CA GLY A 524 24.91 -7.82 -9.37
C GLY A 524 23.51 -7.93 -8.78
N ILE A 525 23.29 -8.96 -7.96
CA ILE A 525 22.01 -9.22 -7.29
C ILE A 525 21.98 -8.52 -5.90
N PRO A 526 20.92 -7.77 -5.54
CA PRO A 526 19.78 -7.40 -6.37
C PRO A 526 20.15 -6.41 -7.48
N GLU A 527 19.46 -6.47 -8.61
CA GLU A 527 19.76 -5.64 -9.78
C GLU A 527 19.32 -4.17 -9.63
N SER A 528 19.99 -3.29 -10.38
CA SER A 528 19.60 -1.90 -10.63
C SER A 528 19.08 -1.74 -12.06
N ILE A 529 18.42 -0.63 -12.39
CA ILE A 529 18.17 -0.24 -13.79
C ILE A 529 19.12 0.89 -14.17
N ALA A 530 20.03 0.61 -15.10
CA ALA A 530 20.96 1.57 -15.66
C ALA A 530 20.54 2.01 -17.06
N TYR A 531 21.20 3.06 -17.56
CA TYR A 531 21.02 3.48 -18.94
C TYR A 531 22.29 4.10 -19.55
N SER A 532 22.35 4.00 -20.87
CA SER A 532 23.39 4.56 -21.73
C SER A 532 22.77 5.40 -22.85
N GLU A 533 23.53 6.36 -23.40
CA GLU A 533 23.09 7.23 -24.51
C GLU A 533 23.97 7.07 -25.75
N SER A 534 23.40 7.34 -26.93
CA SER A 534 24.07 7.26 -28.23
C SER A 534 23.51 8.30 -29.22
N ASN A 535 24.29 8.64 -30.25
CA ASN A 535 23.85 9.45 -31.39
C ASN A 535 23.29 8.60 -32.55
N SER A 536 23.29 7.27 -32.42
CA SER A 536 22.81 6.31 -33.40
C SER A 536 22.04 5.18 -32.70
N PRO A 537 21.00 4.61 -33.34
CA PRO A 537 20.17 3.58 -32.73
C PRO A 537 20.98 2.34 -32.33
N GLN A 538 22.04 1.99 -33.07
CA GLN A 538 22.90 0.84 -32.78
C GLN A 538 24.21 1.19 -32.05
N GLY A 539 24.25 2.30 -31.31
CA GLY A 539 25.45 2.74 -30.60
C GLY A 539 26.47 3.49 -31.48
N PRO A 540 27.71 3.70 -30.99
CA PRO A 540 28.24 3.18 -29.72
C PRO A 540 27.58 3.81 -28.49
N TRP A 541 27.43 3.03 -27.42
CA TRP A 541 26.73 3.44 -26.19
C TRP A 541 27.68 4.07 -25.16
N THR A 542 27.27 5.19 -24.58
CA THR A 542 27.98 5.85 -23.47
C THR A 542 27.18 5.73 -22.19
N TYR A 543 27.74 5.07 -21.17
CA TYR A 543 27.11 4.91 -19.86
C TYR A 543 26.80 6.25 -19.20
N VAL A 544 25.57 6.39 -18.70
CA VAL A 544 25.11 7.62 -18.03
C VAL A 544 24.99 7.43 -16.52
N GLY A 545 24.24 6.43 -16.07
CA GLY A 545 23.99 6.19 -14.66
C GLY A 545 22.82 5.24 -14.40
N ASP A 546 22.36 5.21 -13.16
CA ASP A 546 21.26 4.35 -12.73
C ASP A 546 19.96 5.17 -12.64
N VAL A 547 18.94 4.74 -13.40
CA VAL A 547 17.56 5.28 -13.31
C VAL A 547 16.93 4.83 -12.01
N MET A 548 17.07 3.53 -11.69
CA MET A 548 16.66 2.97 -10.41
C MET A 548 17.87 2.32 -9.76
N ALA A 549 18.29 2.87 -8.62
CA ALA A 549 19.43 2.34 -7.89
C ALA A 549 19.12 0.97 -7.28
N GLN A 550 20.18 0.18 -7.09
CA GLN A 550 20.12 -1.10 -6.40
C GLN A 550 19.47 -0.96 -5.02
N THR A 551 18.49 -1.81 -4.71
CA THR A 551 17.76 -1.77 -3.43
C THR A 551 17.22 -3.15 -3.06
N ASN A 552 17.18 -3.46 -1.76
CA ASN A 552 16.49 -4.64 -1.22
C ASN A 552 15.01 -4.36 -0.90
N SER A 553 14.57 -3.09 -0.97
CA SER A 553 13.22 -2.69 -0.54
C SER A 553 12.09 -3.22 -1.42
N THR A 554 12.41 -3.71 -2.63
CA THR A 554 11.43 -4.24 -3.59
C THR A 554 11.06 -5.69 -3.32
N ASN A 555 11.78 -6.40 -2.44
CA ASN A 555 11.64 -7.86 -2.27
C ASN A 555 11.80 -8.66 -3.59
N SER A 556 12.42 -8.06 -4.61
CA SER A 556 12.81 -8.72 -5.87
C SER A 556 14.31 -8.57 -6.03
N PHE A 557 14.96 -9.63 -6.51
CA PHE A 557 16.39 -9.63 -6.73
C PHE A 557 16.77 -9.39 -8.21
N THR A 558 15.81 -9.56 -9.13
CA THR A 558 15.90 -9.07 -10.52
C THR A 558 15.17 -7.74 -10.68
N ASN A 559 15.44 -7.04 -11.79
CA ASN A 559 14.72 -5.84 -12.20
C ASN A 559 14.58 -5.79 -13.72
N HIS A 560 13.43 -5.35 -14.23
CA HIS A 560 13.16 -5.22 -15.66
C HIS A 560 12.36 -3.94 -15.89
N SER A 561 12.64 -3.18 -16.95
CA SER A 561 12.09 -1.83 -17.12
C SER A 561 11.39 -1.59 -18.44
N GLY A 562 10.40 -0.69 -18.42
CA GLY A 562 9.82 -0.10 -19.61
C GLY A 562 9.51 1.39 -19.41
N ILE A 563 9.59 2.18 -20.48
CA ILE A 563 9.26 3.62 -20.43
C ILE A 563 8.25 3.99 -21.51
N VAL A 564 7.31 4.86 -21.18
CA VAL A 564 6.28 5.29 -22.11
C VAL A 564 5.80 6.71 -21.81
N GLU A 565 5.47 7.47 -22.85
CA GLU A 565 4.68 8.69 -22.72
C GLU A 565 3.21 8.36 -22.99
N PHE A 566 2.32 8.75 -22.08
CA PHE A 566 0.88 8.58 -22.24
C PHE A 566 0.15 9.85 -21.82
N LYS A 567 -0.65 10.41 -22.74
CA LYS A 567 -1.45 11.64 -22.52
C LYS A 567 -0.62 12.82 -21.97
N GLY A 568 0.63 12.96 -22.41
CA GLY A 568 1.54 14.04 -22.00
C GLY A 568 2.25 13.81 -20.66
N HIS A 569 2.09 12.65 -20.05
CA HIS A 569 2.79 12.21 -18.85
C HIS A 569 3.82 11.13 -19.19
N ASN A 570 4.94 11.10 -18.47
CA ASN A 570 6.00 10.11 -18.69
C ASN A 570 6.00 9.11 -17.55
N TYR A 571 6.02 7.82 -17.90
CA TYR A 571 5.89 6.73 -16.95
C TYR A 571 7.05 5.75 -17.07
N PHE A 572 7.56 5.33 -15.93
CA PHE A 572 8.60 4.32 -15.77
C PHE A 572 7.98 3.10 -15.09
N PHE A 573 7.98 1.96 -15.79
CA PHE A 573 7.49 0.68 -15.32
C PHE A 573 8.66 -0.20 -14.88
N TYR A 574 8.41 -0.98 -13.83
CA TYR A 574 9.35 -1.93 -13.25
C TYR A 574 8.60 -3.04 -12.52
N HIS A 575 9.27 -4.05 -11.96
CA HIS A 575 8.63 -5.08 -11.12
C HIS A 575 9.15 -5.09 -9.67
N THR A 576 8.36 -5.65 -8.75
CA THR A 576 8.70 -5.85 -7.33
C THR A 576 8.16 -7.19 -6.83
N GLY A 577 8.62 -7.69 -5.69
CA GLY A 577 8.05 -8.86 -5.00
C GLY A 577 7.09 -8.47 -3.86
N TRP A 578 6.30 -7.40 -4.02
CA TRP A 578 5.52 -6.80 -2.93
C TRP A 578 4.15 -7.44 -2.67
N LEU A 579 3.58 -8.18 -3.61
CA LEU A 579 2.32 -8.89 -3.37
C LEU A 579 2.50 -9.96 -2.27
N PRO A 580 1.42 -10.33 -1.55
CA PRO A 580 1.46 -11.44 -0.60
C PRO A 580 2.01 -12.72 -1.25
N ASN A 581 2.92 -13.41 -0.56
CA ASN A 581 3.66 -14.57 -1.08
C ASN A 581 4.55 -14.29 -2.30
N GLY A 582 4.74 -13.02 -2.66
CA GLY A 582 5.68 -12.59 -3.69
C GLY A 582 7.13 -12.62 -3.23
N GLY A 583 8.03 -12.36 -4.18
CA GLY A 583 9.47 -12.40 -3.98
C GLY A 583 10.19 -12.27 -5.31
N GLY A 584 11.45 -12.72 -5.38
CA GLY A 584 12.21 -12.67 -6.64
C GLY A 584 11.71 -13.59 -7.76
N PHE A 585 10.85 -14.57 -7.45
CA PHE A 585 10.17 -15.43 -8.43
C PHE A 585 8.65 -15.22 -8.48
N GLY A 586 8.12 -14.36 -7.64
CA GLY A 586 6.70 -13.98 -7.61
C GLY A 586 6.62 -12.46 -7.69
N ARG A 587 6.88 -11.93 -8.90
CA ARG A 587 7.05 -10.50 -9.14
C ARG A 587 5.74 -9.84 -9.57
N SER A 588 5.71 -8.51 -9.51
CA SER A 588 4.50 -7.71 -9.71
C SER A 588 4.85 -6.34 -10.28
N VAL A 589 4.24 -6.00 -11.40
CA VAL A 589 4.49 -4.74 -12.11
C VAL A 589 4.07 -3.54 -11.27
N CYS A 590 4.91 -2.51 -11.27
CA CYS A 590 4.72 -1.23 -10.62
C CYS A 590 5.01 -0.10 -11.63
N CYS A 591 4.55 1.10 -11.32
CA CYS A 591 4.74 2.27 -12.17
C CYS A 591 5.03 3.54 -11.34
N GLU A 592 5.91 4.39 -11.84
CA GLU A 592 6.16 5.75 -11.35
C GLU A 592 6.02 6.78 -12.48
N GLU A 593 5.47 7.94 -12.17
CA GLU A 593 5.48 9.09 -13.08
C GLU A 593 6.78 9.89 -12.86
N PHE A 594 7.38 10.39 -13.94
CA PHE A 594 8.56 11.23 -13.85
C PHE A 594 8.52 12.42 -14.79
N LYS A 595 9.44 13.35 -14.58
CA LYS A 595 9.72 14.46 -15.48
C LYS A 595 11.18 14.39 -15.93
N TRP A 596 11.40 14.63 -17.21
CA TRP A 596 12.74 14.72 -17.77
C TRP A 596 13.56 15.80 -17.08
N ASN A 597 14.85 15.52 -16.86
CA ASN A 597 15.81 16.56 -16.49
C ASN A 597 15.89 17.59 -17.61
N SER A 598 16.36 18.81 -17.28
CA SER A 598 16.46 19.90 -18.26
C SER A 598 17.33 19.54 -19.48
N ASP A 599 18.29 18.63 -19.32
CA ASP A 599 19.18 18.15 -20.38
C ASP A 599 18.62 16.98 -21.20
N GLY A 600 17.39 16.51 -20.91
CA GLY A 600 16.75 15.42 -21.63
C GLY A 600 17.11 14.02 -21.12
N ARG A 601 17.84 13.94 -19.99
CA ARG A 601 18.18 12.69 -19.31
C ARG A 601 17.13 12.27 -18.29
N LEU A 602 17.13 10.99 -17.93
CA LEU A 602 16.25 10.43 -16.92
C LEU A 602 16.65 10.92 -15.52
N PRO A 603 15.69 11.28 -14.66
CA PRO A 603 15.96 11.43 -13.23
C PRO A 603 16.19 10.06 -12.59
N GLN A 604 16.72 10.06 -11.37
CA GLN A 604 16.70 8.87 -10.54
C GLN A 604 15.29 8.68 -9.96
N ILE A 605 14.72 7.50 -10.14
CA ILE A 605 13.37 7.09 -9.76
C ILE A 605 13.47 6.06 -8.64
N LYS A 606 12.58 6.16 -7.64
CA LYS A 606 12.52 5.25 -6.50
C LYS A 606 11.19 4.51 -6.50
N PRO A 607 11.18 3.22 -6.14
CA PRO A 607 9.93 2.46 -6.09
C PRO A 607 9.05 2.94 -4.93
N THR A 608 7.75 3.11 -5.17
CA THR A 608 6.77 3.52 -4.15
C THR A 608 5.54 2.63 -4.11
N TYR A 609 4.89 2.51 -2.95
CA TYR A 609 3.56 1.87 -2.84
C TYR A 609 2.43 2.77 -3.39
N ASP A 610 2.65 4.09 -3.39
CA ASP A 610 1.65 5.09 -3.78
C ASP A 610 1.38 5.07 -5.29
N GLY A 611 2.40 4.77 -6.10
CA GLY A 611 2.32 4.74 -7.55
C GLY A 611 1.92 6.08 -8.16
N VAL A 612 1.15 6.02 -9.23
CA VAL A 612 0.80 7.19 -10.05
C VAL A 612 -0.53 7.82 -9.67
N LYS A 613 -0.66 9.11 -9.98
CA LYS A 613 -1.92 9.85 -9.82
C LYS A 613 -2.87 9.53 -10.99
N PRO A 614 -4.20 9.59 -10.76
CA PRO A 614 -5.16 9.49 -11.85
C PRO A 614 -5.01 10.68 -12.81
N ILE A 615 -5.14 10.39 -14.11
CA ILE A 615 -5.16 11.39 -15.19
C ILE A 615 -6.52 11.47 -15.90
N GLY A 616 -7.51 10.76 -15.39
CA GLY A 616 -8.87 10.69 -15.95
C GLY A 616 -9.88 10.22 -14.91
N THR A 617 -11.14 10.13 -15.34
CA THR A 617 -12.25 9.59 -14.54
C THR A 617 -12.81 8.35 -15.22
N LEU A 618 -13.41 7.48 -14.42
CA LEU A 618 -14.15 6.32 -14.88
C LEU A 618 -15.62 6.68 -15.03
N ASN A 619 -16.19 6.42 -16.21
CA ASN A 619 -17.63 6.58 -16.45
C ASN A 619 -18.37 5.30 -16.05
N PRO A 620 -19.18 5.31 -14.97
CA PRO A 620 -19.85 4.12 -14.48
C PRO A 620 -21.11 3.76 -15.26
N TYR A 621 -21.58 4.62 -16.18
CA TYR A 621 -22.79 4.38 -16.98
C TYR A 621 -22.53 3.61 -18.26
N ASN A 622 -21.27 3.25 -18.54
CA ASN A 622 -20.93 2.23 -19.54
C ASN A 622 -20.80 0.87 -18.85
N ARG A 623 -20.78 -0.22 -19.62
CA ARG A 623 -20.32 -1.52 -19.10
C ARG A 623 -18.87 -1.36 -18.65
N VAL A 624 -18.60 -1.71 -17.39
CA VAL A 624 -17.26 -1.76 -16.82
C VAL A 624 -16.98 -3.21 -16.45
N GLU A 625 -15.96 -3.81 -17.05
CA GLU A 625 -15.54 -5.17 -16.70
C GLU A 625 -15.12 -5.21 -15.22
N ALA A 626 -15.48 -6.28 -14.51
CA ALA A 626 -15.18 -6.45 -13.08
C ALA A 626 -13.67 -6.52 -12.84
N GLU A 627 -12.93 -7.05 -13.81
CA GLU A 627 -11.47 -7.10 -13.88
C GLU A 627 -10.84 -5.75 -14.31
N THR A 628 -11.62 -4.66 -14.37
CA THR A 628 -11.10 -3.30 -14.35
C THR A 628 -10.93 -2.86 -12.90
N ILE A 629 -9.71 -2.99 -12.38
CA ILE A 629 -9.41 -2.87 -10.95
C ILE A 629 -8.32 -1.83 -10.72
N SER A 630 -8.48 -1.01 -9.68
CA SER A 630 -7.40 -0.17 -9.16
C SER A 630 -6.62 -0.85 -8.05
N TYR A 631 -7.31 -1.57 -7.17
CA TYR A 631 -6.69 -2.41 -6.16
C TYR A 631 -7.67 -3.50 -5.70
N SER A 632 -7.18 -4.68 -5.36
CA SER A 632 -8.00 -5.74 -4.75
C SER A 632 -7.27 -6.49 -3.64
N ASP A 633 -8.04 -7.21 -2.82
CA ASP A 633 -7.54 -8.08 -1.76
C ASP A 633 -8.28 -9.42 -1.82
N GLY A 634 -7.52 -10.52 -1.88
CA GLY A 634 -8.06 -11.89 -1.89
C GLY A 634 -8.56 -12.43 -3.22
N LEU A 635 -8.46 -11.66 -4.32
CA LEU A 635 -9.10 -12.00 -5.60
C LEU A 635 -8.14 -12.62 -6.63
N ARG A 636 -8.72 -13.35 -7.58
CA ARG A 636 -8.08 -13.81 -8.81
C ARG A 636 -8.85 -13.35 -10.05
N THR A 637 -8.24 -13.48 -11.23
CA THR A 637 -8.90 -13.33 -12.53
C THR A 637 -8.72 -14.60 -13.33
N GLU A 638 -9.79 -15.04 -14.01
CA GLU A 638 -9.79 -16.22 -14.88
C GLU A 638 -10.19 -15.80 -16.29
N TRP A 639 -9.62 -16.47 -17.30
CA TRP A 639 -9.94 -16.21 -18.70
C TRP A 639 -10.77 -17.34 -19.30
N ASN A 640 -11.95 -17.00 -19.80
CA ASN A 640 -12.77 -17.93 -20.57
C ASN A 640 -12.48 -17.79 -22.05
N LYS A 641 -11.53 -18.57 -22.57
CA LYS A 641 -11.15 -18.55 -24.00
C LYS A 641 -12.33 -18.83 -24.95
N LYS A 642 -13.34 -19.60 -24.52
CA LYS A 642 -14.52 -19.91 -25.36
C LYS A 642 -15.47 -18.71 -25.49
N ARG A 643 -15.65 -17.96 -24.41
CA ARG A 643 -16.48 -16.74 -24.39
C ARG A 643 -15.71 -15.49 -24.81
N GLY A 644 -14.38 -15.52 -24.72
CA GLY A 644 -13.50 -14.41 -25.06
C GLY A 644 -13.50 -13.29 -24.03
N ASN A 645 -13.85 -13.58 -22.77
CA ASN A 645 -13.88 -12.60 -21.67
C ASN A 645 -13.03 -13.08 -20.48
N VAL A 646 -12.60 -12.12 -19.68
CA VAL A 646 -12.01 -12.33 -18.35
C VAL A 646 -13.11 -12.09 -17.32
N PHE A 647 -12.95 -12.59 -16.11
CA PHE A 647 -13.82 -12.27 -14.98
C PHE A 647 -13.05 -12.39 -13.67
N VAL A 648 -13.56 -11.72 -12.63
CA VAL A 648 -13.04 -11.86 -11.27
C VAL A 648 -13.54 -13.17 -10.67
N SER A 649 -12.61 -13.93 -10.11
CA SER A 649 -12.83 -15.26 -9.56
C SER A 649 -12.22 -15.41 -8.17
N ASP A 650 -12.34 -16.62 -7.62
CA ASP A 650 -11.88 -16.99 -6.28
C ASP A 650 -12.39 -16.07 -5.15
N ILE A 651 -13.60 -15.53 -5.32
CA ILE A 651 -14.20 -14.59 -4.38
C ILE A 651 -14.64 -15.30 -3.11
N HIS A 652 -14.13 -14.87 -1.95
CA HIS A 652 -14.51 -15.35 -0.63
C HIS A 652 -15.09 -14.24 0.25
N ASN A 653 -15.69 -14.63 1.39
CA ASN A 653 -16.22 -13.66 2.34
C ASN A 653 -15.10 -12.80 2.95
N GLY A 654 -15.19 -11.50 2.73
CA GLY A 654 -14.24 -10.50 3.25
C GLY A 654 -13.35 -9.89 2.18
N ASP A 655 -13.27 -10.51 1.01
CA ASP A 655 -12.51 -10.01 -0.13
C ASP A 655 -13.17 -8.76 -0.70
N TRP A 656 -12.40 -7.99 -1.47
CA TRP A 656 -12.91 -6.78 -2.09
C TRP A 656 -12.05 -6.32 -3.27
N LEU A 657 -12.66 -5.53 -4.15
CA LEU A 657 -11.95 -4.71 -5.13
C LEU A 657 -12.37 -3.25 -5.05
N ARG A 658 -11.50 -2.37 -5.54
CA ARG A 658 -11.69 -0.94 -5.67
C ARG A 658 -11.54 -0.51 -7.13
N VAL A 659 -12.39 0.40 -7.55
CA VAL A 659 -12.20 1.28 -8.72
C VAL A 659 -12.14 2.73 -8.27
N ARG A 660 -11.35 3.55 -8.95
CA ARG A 660 -11.08 4.94 -8.56
C ARG A 660 -11.67 5.95 -9.52
N GLU A 661 -11.89 7.16 -9.00
CA GLU A 661 -12.31 8.33 -9.78
C GLU A 661 -13.59 8.07 -10.61
N VAL A 662 -14.56 7.37 -10.01
CA VAL A 662 -15.85 7.09 -10.63
C VAL A 662 -16.69 8.36 -10.61
N GLU A 663 -17.09 8.83 -11.79
CA GLU A 663 -17.86 10.07 -11.95
C GLU A 663 -19.37 9.80 -11.83
N PHE A 664 -19.96 10.18 -10.70
CA PHE A 664 -21.40 10.10 -10.49
C PHE A 664 -22.10 11.35 -11.00
N GLU A 665 -23.08 11.14 -11.87
CA GLU A 665 -24.00 12.15 -12.34
C GLU A 665 -25.33 12.11 -11.57
N ALA A 666 -25.99 13.28 -11.53
CA ALA A 666 -27.32 13.44 -10.96
C ALA A 666 -28.31 12.43 -11.57
N GLY A 667 -29.16 11.88 -10.72
CA GLY A 667 -30.19 10.92 -11.12
C GLY A 667 -29.72 9.47 -11.24
N THR A 668 -28.56 9.10 -10.69
CA THR A 668 -28.18 7.68 -10.54
C THR A 668 -29.18 6.95 -9.63
N LYS A 669 -29.75 5.85 -10.10
CA LYS A 669 -30.85 5.12 -9.43
C LYS A 669 -30.54 3.68 -9.06
N SER A 670 -29.66 3.01 -9.77
CA SER A 670 -29.36 1.60 -9.50
C SER A 670 -28.00 1.19 -10.03
N ILE A 671 -27.54 0.02 -9.58
CA ILE A 671 -26.44 -0.72 -10.16
C ILE A 671 -26.96 -2.03 -10.73
N GLU A 672 -26.38 -2.44 -11.85
CA GLU A 672 -26.54 -3.73 -12.49
C GLU A 672 -25.17 -4.42 -12.55
N LEU A 673 -25.13 -5.72 -12.29
CA LEU A 673 -23.91 -6.52 -12.40
C LEU A 673 -24.19 -7.93 -12.89
N SER A 674 -23.21 -8.56 -13.53
CA SER A 674 -23.30 -9.96 -13.93
C SER A 674 -22.39 -10.85 -13.09
N ALA A 675 -22.97 -11.93 -12.56
CA ALA A 675 -22.28 -12.87 -11.69
C ALA A 675 -22.75 -14.31 -11.94
N ALA A 676 -21.94 -15.28 -11.53
CA ALA A 676 -22.25 -16.72 -11.62
C ALA A 676 -21.90 -17.43 -10.30
N SER A 677 -22.82 -18.23 -9.77
CA SER A 677 -22.67 -18.97 -8.52
C SER A 677 -23.15 -20.41 -8.66
N ALA A 678 -22.22 -21.37 -8.53
CA ALA A 678 -22.58 -22.79 -8.44
C ALA A 678 -23.10 -23.19 -7.04
N LEU A 679 -22.86 -22.37 -6.02
CA LEU A 679 -23.21 -22.63 -4.63
C LEU A 679 -24.30 -21.66 -4.17
N GLN A 680 -24.31 -21.29 -2.88
CA GLN A 680 -25.37 -20.51 -2.24
C GLN A 680 -25.40 -19.02 -2.65
N GLY A 681 -24.42 -18.55 -3.43
CA GLY A 681 -24.26 -17.15 -3.77
C GLY A 681 -23.77 -16.32 -2.59
N GLY A 682 -24.14 -15.04 -2.56
CA GLY A 682 -23.74 -14.12 -1.51
C GLY A 682 -24.21 -12.70 -1.79
N ASN A 683 -23.48 -11.70 -1.29
CA ASN A 683 -23.81 -10.30 -1.48
C ASN A 683 -22.58 -9.49 -1.87
N ILE A 684 -22.81 -8.45 -2.67
CA ILE A 684 -21.82 -7.45 -3.03
C ILE A 684 -22.27 -6.13 -2.41
N GLU A 685 -21.59 -5.68 -1.37
CA GLU A 685 -21.77 -4.35 -0.80
C GLU A 685 -20.98 -3.33 -1.64
N VAL A 686 -21.68 -2.40 -2.28
CA VAL A 686 -21.06 -1.30 -3.02
C VAL A 686 -20.88 -0.13 -2.05
N ARG A 687 -19.65 0.29 -1.81
CA ARG A 687 -19.27 1.30 -0.80
C ARG A 687 -18.50 2.45 -1.41
N LEU A 688 -18.66 3.64 -0.84
CA LEU A 688 -17.96 4.85 -1.27
C LEU A 688 -16.65 5.06 -0.50
N ASP A 689 -15.59 5.41 -1.22
CA ASP A 689 -14.31 6.00 -0.76
C ASP A 689 -13.43 5.14 0.16
N SER A 690 -13.96 4.09 0.79
CA SER A 690 -13.18 3.13 1.58
C SER A 690 -13.91 1.78 1.77
N PRO A 691 -13.20 0.69 2.14
CA PRO A 691 -13.83 -0.59 2.48
C PRO A 691 -14.82 -0.51 3.64
N ASP A 692 -14.63 0.44 4.56
CA ASP A 692 -15.52 0.72 5.69
C ASP A 692 -16.48 1.90 5.40
N GLY A 693 -16.49 2.38 4.16
CA GLY A 693 -17.24 3.56 3.73
C GLY A 693 -18.75 3.34 3.71
N VAL A 694 -19.48 4.41 3.37
CA VAL A 694 -20.95 4.38 3.28
C VAL A 694 -21.35 3.31 2.28
N VAL A 695 -22.23 2.38 2.71
CA VAL A 695 -22.85 1.41 1.80
C VAL A 695 -23.85 2.17 0.92
N LEU A 696 -23.53 2.27 -0.36
CA LEU A 696 -24.38 2.87 -1.37
C LEU A 696 -25.58 1.97 -1.69
N THR A 697 -25.31 0.67 -1.85
CA THR A 697 -26.31 -0.38 -2.05
C THR A 697 -25.68 -1.76 -1.82
N THR A 698 -26.51 -2.79 -1.73
CA THR A 698 -26.10 -4.19 -1.64
C THR A 698 -26.81 -5.00 -2.71
N VAL A 699 -26.04 -5.65 -3.57
CA VAL A 699 -26.57 -6.56 -4.59
C VAL A 699 -26.55 -7.99 -4.06
N ASN A 700 -27.71 -8.66 -4.06
CA ASN A 700 -27.81 -10.06 -3.71
C ASN A 700 -27.54 -10.92 -4.96
N VAL A 701 -26.51 -11.77 -4.88
CA VAL A 701 -26.16 -12.73 -5.93
C VAL A 701 -26.74 -14.07 -5.53
N ALA A 702 -27.78 -14.50 -6.23
CA ALA A 702 -28.40 -15.80 -6.00
C ALA A 702 -27.61 -16.94 -6.68
N PRO A 703 -27.84 -18.21 -6.31
CA PRO A 703 -27.36 -19.36 -7.06
C PRO A 703 -27.82 -19.31 -8.52
N THR A 704 -26.90 -19.48 -9.46
CA THR A 704 -27.19 -19.48 -10.92
C THR A 704 -27.09 -20.87 -11.54
N GLY A 705 -26.69 -21.88 -10.75
CA GLY A 705 -26.60 -23.28 -11.18
C GLY A 705 -25.20 -23.71 -11.64
N GLY A 706 -24.25 -22.80 -11.81
CA GLY A 706 -22.88 -23.12 -12.19
C GLY A 706 -21.91 -21.94 -12.07
N TRP A 707 -20.60 -22.22 -12.10
CA TRP A 707 -19.55 -21.20 -12.01
C TRP A 707 -19.44 -20.34 -13.27
N GLU A 708 -20.03 -20.77 -14.38
CA GLU A 708 -20.09 -20.04 -15.64
C GLU A 708 -21.52 -19.96 -16.19
N GLU A 709 -22.53 -20.16 -15.34
CA GLU A 709 -23.93 -19.86 -15.64
C GLU A 709 -24.21 -18.43 -15.16
N TRP A 710 -24.21 -17.47 -16.07
CA TRP A 710 -24.19 -16.06 -15.73
C TRP A 710 -25.59 -15.47 -15.72
N GLU A 711 -25.92 -14.79 -14.64
CA GLU A 711 -27.15 -14.00 -14.52
C GLU A 711 -26.81 -12.54 -14.26
N THR A 712 -27.82 -11.68 -14.43
CA THR A 712 -27.72 -10.25 -14.15
C THR A 712 -28.51 -9.93 -12.89
N PHE A 713 -27.83 -9.32 -11.92
CA PHE A 713 -28.38 -8.90 -10.65
C PHE A 713 -28.39 -7.37 -10.57
N SER A 714 -29.35 -6.81 -9.85
CA SER A 714 -29.44 -5.36 -9.70
C SER A 714 -29.90 -4.96 -8.29
N ALA A 715 -29.55 -3.74 -7.90
CA ALA A 715 -30.02 -3.13 -6.67
C ALA A 715 -30.23 -1.63 -6.84
N ASN A 716 -31.27 -1.10 -6.18
CA ASN A 716 -31.55 0.33 -6.17
C ASN A 716 -30.56 1.07 -5.28
N ILE A 717 -30.25 2.31 -5.67
CA ILE A 717 -29.41 3.26 -4.94
C ILE A 717 -30.34 4.39 -4.48
N ALA A 718 -30.58 4.49 -3.19
CA ALA A 718 -31.54 5.46 -2.65
C ALA A 718 -30.98 6.89 -2.63
N ASN A 719 -29.70 7.04 -2.28
CA ASN A 719 -29.03 8.33 -2.14
C ASN A 719 -27.68 8.27 -2.87
N ALA A 720 -27.71 8.40 -4.20
CA ALA A 720 -26.48 8.47 -4.97
C ALA A 720 -25.76 9.81 -4.73
N PRO A 721 -24.43 9.79 -4.56
CA PRO A 721 -23.66 11.03 -4.55
C PRO A 721 -23.62 11.67 -5.94
N GLU A 722 -23.12 12.90 -6.02
CA GLU A 722 -22.71 13.54 -7.26
C GLU A 722 -21.21 13.82 -7.21
N GLY A 723 -20.55 13.77 -8.37
CA GLY A 723 -19.11 13.99 -8.48
C GLY A 723 -18.30 12.72 -8.36
N LYS A 724 -16.99 12.89 -8.12
CA LYS A 724 -16.01 11.80 -8.14
C LYS A 724 -15.93 11.08 -6.81
N HIS A 725 -16.06 9.76 -6.87
CA HIS A 725 -15.87 8.87 -5.73
C HIS A 725 -15.10 7.62 -6.13
N ASP A 726 -14.40 7.02 -5.18
CA ASP A 726 -13.91 5.66 -5.36
C ASP A 726 -15.04 4.68 -5.01
N LEU A 727 -15.21 3.60 -5.78
CA LEU A 727 -16.13 2.53 -5.43
C LEU A 727 -15.39 1.30 -4.95
N TYR A 728 -15.89 0.73 -3.86
CA TYR A 728 -15.44 -0.52 -3.29
C TYR A 728 -16.55 -1.56 -3.41
N PHE A 729 -16.23 -2.73 -3.93
CA PHE A 729 -17.13 -3.89 -3.97
C PHE A 729 -16.66 -4.88 -2.92
N LEU A 730 -17.38 -4.96 -1.80
CA LEU A 730 -17.09 -5.86 -0.68
C LEU A 730 -17.92 -7.14 -0.79
N PHE A 731 -17.26 -8.28 -0.80
CA PHE A 731 -17.91 -9.58 -0.98
C PHE A 731 -18.25 -10.21 0.37
N LYS A 732 -19.53 -10.57 0.56
CA LYS A 732 -20.07 -11.12 1.81
C LYS A 732 -20.82 -12.42 1.54
N GLY A 733 -20.62 -13.40 2.41
CA GLY A 733 -21.31 -14.68 2.28
C GLY A 733 -20.86 -15.69 3.34
N LEU A 734 -21.08 -16.97 3.06
CA LEU A 734 -20.61 -18.04 3.94
C LEU A 734 -19.06 -18.05 3.99
N LYS A 735 -18.50 -18.24 5.18
CA LYS A 735 -17.04 -18.31 5.35
C LYS A 735 -16.48 -19.63 4.81
N GLY A 736 -15.32 -19.57 4.15
CA GLY A 736 -14.53 -20.74 3.76
C GLY A 736 -14.88 -21.38 2.42
N CYS A 737 -15.90 -20.89 1.70
CA CYS A 737 -16.20 -21.32 0.34
C CYS A 737 -16.09 -20.16 -0.65
N LYS A 738 -15.76 -20.48 -1.91
CA LYS A 738 -15.93 -19.57 -3.04
C LYS A 738 -17.42 -19.18 -3.13
N LEU A 739 -17.70 -17.89 -3.30
CA LEU A 739 -19.06 -17.34 -3.30
C LEU A 739 -19.66 -17.33 -4.72
N PHE A 740 -19.02 -16.62 -5.64
CA PHE A 740 -19.44 -16.43 -7.04
C PHE A 740 -18.25 -15.96 -7.89
N ASN A 741 -18.42 -15.95 -9.20
CA ASN A 741 -17.59 -15.21 -10.16
C ASN A 741 -18.32 -13.91 -10.54
N PHE A 742 -17.58 -12.86 -10.92
CA PHE A 742 -18.09 -11.52 -11.22
C PHE A 742 -17.52 -11.01 -12.56
N ASP A 743 -18.37 -10.72 -13.55
CA ASP A 743 -17.99 -10.41 -14.94
C ASP A 743 -17.97 -8.90 -15.23
N TYR A 744 -19.06 -8.18 -14.99
CA TYR A 744 -19.12 -6.75 -15.24
C TYR A 744 -20.14 -6.05 -14.34
N TRP A 745 -20.06 -4.73 -14.29
CA TRP A 745 -21.04 -3.87 -13.62
C TRP A 745 -21.30 -2.58 -14.40
N GLN A 746 -22.42 -1.92 -14.09
CA GLN A 746 -22.84 -0.65 -14.68
C GLN A 746 -23.84 0.07 -13.76
N LEU A 747 -23.68 1.38 -13.58
CA LEU A 747 -24.69 2.24 -12.95
C LEU A 747 -25.77 2.66 -13.96
N LYS A 748 -27.00 2.85 -13.48
CA LYS A 748 -28.15 3.27 -14.28
C LYS A 748 -28.80 4.53 -13.69
N LYS A 749 -29.43 5.32 -14.55
CA LYS A 749 -30.18 6.54 -14.21
C LYS A 749 -31.68 6.35 -14.27
#